data_AF-A0A426RGG5-F1
#
_entry.id   AF-A0A426RGG5-F1
#
_cell.length_a   1.000
_cell.length_b   1.000
_cell.length_c   1.000
_cell.angle_alpha   90.00
_cell.angle_beta   90.00
_cell.angle_gamma   90.00
#
_symmetry.space_group_name_H-M   'P 1'
#
loop_
_entity.id
_entity.type
_entity.pdbx_description
1 polymer ?
#
loop_
_entity_poly.entity_id
_entity_poly.type
_entity_poly.pdbx_seq_one_letter_code
_entity_poly.pdbx_strand_id
1 'polypeptide(L)'
;MSITTKASWLNTYTTKFGNDELFNANNDVKAYWKKLFTGFDKLGENALSGRQKDIDWLLLENGVTYNVYNDPQGMHRPWNLNVVPLVMHLNEWQNVEAGLKQRAELLNLVLKDAYGDRRLIKDGIIPHEIIYGHRGFLRQCDGIEYNTDKLLSIYAADLARGTDGRLWVVNDRTEAPSGMGYALENRSTTSRTLPEMYAKMNVTRLSAFFKEFHQMLIDAAPRKKDNPNIVILTPGSHNETYFEHAYLASFLGYPLVQGNDLVVRDGFLWMKSLQGLKRIDVVLRRVDDAFSDPLELREDSHLGVAGLLDVVRRKNVSVINPVGSGVIENPGLIPFMHAIAKYFLNEELILPQIASWWCGQEKEKNYVLNNLSNLVVKRIDRTNRESIYFGKFLNDRDLESLKAQILERPYRFVAQEQINFSTAPNLSGNILEPRNVVTRAFSIASGDQYNVMPGGLVRVAPDSKTVRVSNQRGGTSKDFWVVEDQVVREDKNKNWEQKSAIAISGLDDLPSLTAENLFWAGRYVGRTLVNARFIRTVMRQMAMVQNRDEKPEALKLQVLLKTVTHLTGTYPGFTEKNKEGHPAMDSPYEEMLSVIRDKNRVGSLAHTIGMFSHSYYSIRNLWSSDMWRVFENIQKLWQNFQEEENPSILRILKVLNQLITQLIAFMGLIEESIMVKQGLLLYFIGLQLEQSMLTITKCRSLLAIKYDPQVEYDLLEYLLTSHESLNIYRYSYRSHIQLEHVLDLVILDVEYARSLTFMIKRLQKDIARLPHSRKDQQLTSYQKYVFSVFSKLRLSESSKLCMTKSKNDVVREDLDTLLGELSDLLYKTSQSLTGTYFNHTDRQTQMFTQSFPI
;
A
#
# COMPACT_ATOMS: atom_id res chain seq x y z
N MET A 1 -23.57 -33.39 15.43
CA MET A 1 -24.19 -33.66 16.75
C MET A 1 -25.41 -32.75 16.90
N SER A 2 -26.51 -33.22 17.50
CA SER A 2 -27.74 -32.44 17.73
C SER A 2 -27.60 -31.59 19.00
N ILE A 3 -27.90 -30.30 18.92
CA ILE A 3 -27.66 -29.31 19.98
C ILE A 3 -28.96 -29.08 20.78
N THR A 4 -28.89 -29.15 22.11
CA THR A 4 -29.99 -28.75 23.02
C THR A 4 -29.68 -27.38 23.63
N THR A 5 -29.80 -26.31 22.85
CA THR A 5 -29.67 -24.92 23.34
C THR A 5 -30.84 -24.07 22.89
N LYS A 6 -31.29 -23.13 23.72
CA LYS A 6 -32.38 -22.17 23.41
C LYS A 6 -32.01 -21.10 22.36
N ALA A 7 -30.76 -21.07 21.87
CA ALA A 7 -30.30 -20.10 20.88
C ALA A 7 -30.63 -20.58 19.46
N SER A 8 -31.44 -19.83 18.72
CA SER A 8 -31.98 -20.25 17.42
C SER A 8 -30.89 -20.44 16.36
N TRP A 9 -29.83 -19.64 16.47
CA TRP A 9 -28.64 -19.66 15.61
C TRP A 9 -27.86 -20.98 15.62
N LEU A 10 -27.94 -21.73 16.72
CA LEU A 10 -27.19 -22.97 16.90
C LEU A 10 -27.96 -24.20 16.37
N ASN A 11 -29.25 -24.06 16.05
CA ASN A 11 -30.07 -25.19 15.61
C ASN A 11 -29.61 -25.81 14.28
N THR A 12 -28.94 -25.03 13.43
CA THR A 12 -28.38 -25.47 12.15
C THR A 12 -26.86 -25.70 12.19
N TYR A 13 -26.20 -25.36 13.30
CA TYR A 13 -24.76 -25.51 13.45
C TYR A 13 -24.42 -26.98 13.73
N THR A 14 -23.88 -27.67 12.73
CA THR A 14 -23.44 -29.07 12.91
C THR A 14 -21.97 -29.20 12.55
N THR A 15 -21.17 -29.63 13.52
CA THR A 15 -19.77 -30.00 13.30
C THR A 15 -19.61 -31.52 13.35
N LYS A 16 -18.79 -32.04 12.43
CA LYS A 16 -18.28 -33.42 12.45
C LYS A 16 -16.93 -33.52 13.17
N PHE A 17 -16.34 -32.37 13.52
CA PHE A 17 -15.01 -32.27 14.11
C PHE A 17 -15.13 -32.33 15.63
N GLY A 18 -14.30 -33.14 16.27
CA GLY A 18 -14.25 -33.25 17.73
C GLY A 18 -13.74 -31.98 18.44
N ASN A 19 -13.11 -31.05 17.69
CA ASN A 19 -12.56 -29.81 18.23
C ASN A 19 -13.22 -28.61 17.58
N ASP A 20 -14.14 -27.98 18.30
CA ASP A 20 -14.76 -26.74 17.90
C ASP A 20 -14.61 -25.72 19.03
N GLU A 21 -14.27 -24.49 18.70
CA GLU A 21 -14.05 -23.42 19.67
C GLU A 21 -15.31 -23.10 20.50
N LEU A 22 -16.50 -23.45 19.97
CA LEU A 22 -17.81 -23.28 20.59
C LEU A 22 -18.05 -24.21 21.80
N PHE A 23 -17.61 -25.46 21.70
CA PHE A 23 -17.96 -26.53 22.63
C PHE A 23 -16.82 -26.77 23.65
N ASN A 24 -17.18 -27.16 24.87
CA ASN A 24 -16.24 -27.69 25.85
C ASN A 24 -16.07 -29.21 25.67
N ALA A 25 -15.19 -29.83 26.48
CA ALA A 25 -14.95 -31.28 26.44
C ALA A 25 -16.20 -32.14 26.72
N ASN A 26 -17.21 -31.58 27.38
CA ASN A 26 -18.49 -32.24 27.67
C ASN A 26 -19.53 -32.04 26.56
N ASN A 27 -19.15 -31.43 25.42
CA ASN A 27 -20.02 -31.04 24.32
C ASN A 27 -21.08 -29.98 24.67
N ASP A 28 -20.92 -29.25 25.78
CA ASP A 28 -21.72 -28.08 26.09
C ASP A 28 -21.13 -26.83 25.46
N VAL A 29 -21.98 -25.88 25.07
CA VAL A 29 -21.53 -24.56 24.60
C VAL A 29 -20.88 -23.81 25.77
N LYS A 30 -19.66 -23.30 25.57
CA LYS A 30 -18.91 -22.55 26.60
C LYS A 30 -19.69 -21.30 27.02
N ALA A 31 -19.59 -20.89 28.29
CA ALA A 31 -20.42 -19.84 28.87
C ALA A 31 -20.30 -18.49 28.13
N TYR A 32 -19.09 -18.09 27.76
CA TYR A 32 -18.84 -16.86 27.02
C TYR A 32 -19.40 -16.91 25.58
N TRP A 33 -19.39 -18.06 24.92
CA TRP A 33 -20.08 -18.23 23.63
C TRP A 33 -21.60 -18.18 23.80
N LYS A 34 -22.18 -18.81 24.84
CA LYS A 34 -23.62 -18.70 25.15
C LYS A 34 -24.03 -17.23 25.34
N LYS A 35 -23.21 -16.43 26.02
CA LYS A 35 -23.42 -14.99 26.22
C LYS A 35 -23.43 -14.22 24.90
N LEU A 36 -22.47 -14.50 24.00
CA LEU A 36 -22.42 -13.91 22.66
C LEU A 36 -23.68 -14.26 21.84
N PHE A 37 -24.04 -15.55 21.77
CA PHE A 37 -25.19 -16.00 20.97
C PHE A 37 -26.52 -15.53 21.53
N THR A 38 -26.67 -15.43 22.85
CA THR A 38 -27.85 -14.78 23.46
C THR A 38 -27.96 -13.31 23.03
N GLY A 39 -26.83 -12.64 22.84
CA GLY A 39 -26.76 -11.30 22.26
C GLY A 39 -27.23 -11.26 20.81
N PHE A 40 -26.78 -12.23 20.00
CA PHE A 40 -27.21 -12.37 18.60
C PHE A 40 -28.68 -12.78 18.45
N ASP A 41 -29.22 -13.61 19.35
CA ASP A 41 -30.65 -13.96 19.37
C ASP A 41 -31.50 -12.71 19.61
N LYS A 42 -31.09 -11.85 20.55
CA LYS A 42 -31.76 -10.57 20.82
C LYS A 42 -31.67 -9.59 19.65
N LEU A 43 -30.57 -9.61 18.91
CA LEU A 43 -30.37 -8.77 17.73
C LEU A 43 -31.24 -9.24 16.55
N GLY A 44 -31.34 -10.56 16.36
CA GLY A 44 -32.07 -11.18 15.25
C GLY A 44 -31.26 -11.28 13.95
N GLU A 45 -31.71 -12.16 13.05
CA GLU A 45 -30.98 -12.54 11.84
C GLU A 45 -30.75 -11.40 10.85
N ASN A 46 -31.81 -10.67 10.53
CA ASN A 46 -31.74 -9.56 9.60
C ASN A 46 -30.78 -8.46 10.08
N ALA A 47 -30.77 -8.18 11.38
CA ALA A 47 -29.89 -7.17 11.95
C ALA A 47 -28.43 -7.65 11.97
N LEU A 48 -28.14 -8.92 12.25
CA LEU A 48 -26.77 -9.46 12.19
C LEU A 48 -26.21 -9.45 10.75
N SER A 49 -27.04 -9.83 9.76
CA SER A 49 -26.69 -9.70 8.33
C SER A 49 -26.48 -8.24 7.95
N GLY A 50 -27.28 -7.32 8.50
CA GLY A 50 -27.04 -5.87 8.44
C GLY A 50 -25.67 -5.48 9.00
N ARG A 51 -25.28 -5.99 10.17
CA ARG A 51 -23.94 -5.73 10.75
C ARG A 51 -22.79 -6.27 9.92
N GLN A 52 -22.98 -7.40 9.25
CA GLN A 52 -21.99 -7.90 8.28
C GLN A 52 -21.81 -6.92 7.12
N LYS A 53 -22.91 -6.41 6.56
CA LYS A 53 -22.85 -5.38 5.50
C LYS A 53 -22.22 -4.08 6.00
N ASP A 54 -22.49 -3.66 7.24
CA ASP A 54 -21.85 -2.50 7.85
C ASP A 54 -20.32 -2.70 7.96
N ILE A 55 -19.87 -3.91 8.34
CA ILE A 55 -18.44 -4.27 8.39
C ILE A 55 -17.82 -4.21 6.99
N ASP A 56 -18.45 -4.85 6.01
CA ASP A 56 -17.96 -4.88 4.63
C ASP A 56 -17.84 -3.46 4.06
N TRP A 57 -18.83 -2.61 4.34
CA TRP A 57 -18.82 -1.20 3.97
C TRP A 57 -17.69 -0.43 4.67
N LEU A 58 -17.52 -0.57 5.99
CA LEU A 58 -16.46 0.12 6.74
C LEU A 58 -15.05 -0.26 6.27
N LEU A 59 -14.81 -1.55 6.00
CA LEU A 59 -13.51 -2.01 5.49
C LEU A 59 -13.22 -1.46 4.09
N LEU A 60 -14.25 -1.35 3.25
CA LEU A 60 -14.12 -0.73 1.93
C LEU A 60 -13.82 0.77 2.04
N GLU A 61 -14.53 1.50 2.91
CA GLU A 61 -14.31 2.93 3.18
C GLU A 61 -12.90 3.19 3.73
N ASN A 62 -12.41 2.32 4.61
CA ASN A 62 -11.06 2.37 5.15
C ASN A 62 -10.00 1.80 4.19
N GLY A 63 -10.43 1.25 3.04
CA GLY A 63 -9.60 0.64 1.98
C GLY A 63 -8.71 -0.51 2.44
N VAL A 64 -9.19 -1.31 3.38
CA VAL A 64 -8.46 -2.45 3.92
C VAL A 64 -8.30 -3.51 2.83
N THR A 65 -7.06 -3.76 2.41
CA THR A 65 -6.74 -4.65 1.28
C THR A 65 -5.67 -5.67 1.66
N TYR A 66 -5.64 -6.78 0.93
CA TYR A 66 -4.55 -7.75 0.94
C TYR A 66 -4.19 -8.11 -0.51
N ASN A 67 -3.03 -7.67 -0.99
CA ASN A 67 -2.67 -7.85 -2.39
C ASN A 67 -2.23 -9.31 -2.63
N VAL A 68 -2.84 -9.98 -3.61
CA VAL A 68 -2.40 -11.31 -4.05
C VAL A 68 -1.50 -11.12 -5.27
N TYR A 69 -0.31 -11.72 -5.24
CA TYR A 69 0.63 -11.66 -6.37
C TYR A 69 0.01 -12.32 -7.60
N ASN A 70 0.09 -11.65 -8.75
CA ASN A 70 -0.43 -12.12 -10.05
C ASN A 70 -1.94 -12.39 -10.13
N ASP A 71 -2.77 -11.70 -9.33
CA ASP A 71 -4.24 -11.83 -9.41
C ASP A 71 -4.80 -11.21 -10.72
N PRO A 72 -5.58 -11.96 -11.53
CA PRO A 72 -6.27 -11.43 -12.71
C PRO A 72 -7.25 -10.29 -12.41
N GLN A 73 -7.79 -10.23 -11.18
CA GLN A 73 -8.71 -9.18 -10.74
C GLN A 73 -8.00 -7.88 -10.31
N GLY A 74 -6.67 -7.84 -10.40
CA GLY A 74 -5.84 -6.68 -10.10
C GLY A 74 -5.18 -6.74 -8.72
N MET A 75 -4.30 -5.79 -8.45
CA MET A 75 -3.95 -5.46 -7.06
C MET A 75 -5.24 -4.99 -6.36
N HIS A 76 -5.37 -5.08 -5.03
CA HIS A 76 -6.50 -4.53 -4.25
C HIS A 76 -7.71 -5.44 -3.98
N ARG A 77 -7.49 -6.73 -3.66
CA ARG A 77 -8.55 -7.57 -3.08
C ARG A 77 -9.00 -6.99 -1.71
N PRO A 78 -10.30 -6.73 -1.49
CA PRO A 78 -10.80 -6.27 -0.20
C PRO A 78 -10.56 -7.30 0.90
N TRP A 79 -10.23 -6.80 2.08
CA TRP A 79 -10.16 -7.61 3.29
C TRP A 79 -11.57 -8.02 3.73
N ASN A 80 -11.75 -9.30 4.06
CA ASN A 80 -13.05 -9.82 4.48
C ASN A 80 -13.01 -10.14 5.98
N LEU A 81 -13.89 -9.53 6.76
CA LEU A 81 -14.01 -9.72 8.21
C LEU A 81 -15.39 -10.27 8.54
N ASN A 82 -15.43 -11.40 9.22
CA ASN A 82 -16.69 -12.00 9.66
C ASN A 82 -17.22 -11.30 10.92
N VAL A 83 -18.52 -11.02 10.95
CA VAL A 83 -19.21 -10.41 12.09
C VAL A 83 -19.13 -11.23 13.38
N VAL A 84 -18.97 -12.55 13.27
CA VAL A 84 -18.82 -13.44 14.42
C VAL A 84 -17.34 -13.46 14.86
N PRO A 85 -16.98 -12.88 16.02
CA PRO A 85 -15.60 -12.88 16.51
C PRO A 85 -15.17 -14.28 16.96
N LEU A 86 -13.87 -14.50 17.07
CA LEU A 86 -13.33 -15.61 17.85
C LEU A 86 -13.24 -15.17 19.32
N VAL A 87 -13.82 -15.94 20.24
CA VAL A 87 -13.85 -15.59 21.66
C VAL A 87 -13.04 -16.58 22.50
N MET A 88 -12.22 -16.04 23.41
CA MET A 88 -11.45 -16.82 24.38
C MET A 88 -11.48 -16.15 25.75
N HIS A 89 -11.61 -16.94 26.80
CA HIS A 89 -11.61 -16.42 28.16
C HIS A 89 -10.19 -16.06 28.63
N LEU A 90 -10.03 -15.01 29.44
CA LEU A 90 -8.72 -14.56 29.92
C LEU A 90 -7.91 -15.67 30.61
N ASN A 91 -8.53 -16.48 31.47
CA ASN A 91 -7.82 -17.59 32.16
C ASN A 91 -7.17 -18.58 31.17
N GLU A 92 -7.82 -18.82 30.02
CA GLU A 92 -7.23 -19.66 28.98
C GLU A 92 -6.09 -18.91 28.26
N TRP A 93 -6.31 -17.63 27.98
CA TRP A 93 -5.32 -16.76 27.35
C TRP A 93 -4.05 -16.59 28.18
N GLN A 94 -4.14 -16.53 29.52
CA GLN A 94 -2.98 -16.37 30.41
C GLN A 94 -1.95 -17.51 30.24
N ASN A 95 -2.40 -18.74 30.03
CA ASN A 95 -1.50 -19.86 29.76
C ASN A 95 -0.83 -19.72 28.38
N VAL A 96 -1.58 -19.26 27.37
CA VAL A 96 -1.06 -18.97 26.03
C VAL A 96 -0.03 -17.84 26.09
N GLU A 97 -0.34 -16.75 26.80
CA GLU A 97 0.54 -15.63 27.03
C GLU A 97 1.85 -16.07 27.69
N ALA A 98 1.79 -16.85 28.78
CA ALA A 98 2.98 -17.36 29.45
C ALA A 98 3.86 -18.19 28.50
N GLY A 99 3.26 -19.09 27.71
CA GLY A 99 4.00 -19.88 26.75
C GLY A 99 4.54 -19.11 25.56
N LEU A 100 3.85 -18.05 25.10
CA LEU A 100 4.38 -17.16 24.06
C LEU A 100 5.58 -16.34 24.57
N LYS A 101 5.57 -15.89 25.84
CA LYS A 101 6.72 -15.22 26.47
C LYS A 101 7.92 -16.15 26.58
N GLN A 102 7.70 -17.37 27.08
CA GLN A 102 8.75 -18.40 27.15
C GLN A 102 9.32 -18.69 25.76
N ARG A 103 8.45 -18.85 24.76
CA ARG A 103 8.87 -19.18 23.40
C ARG A 103 9.61 -18.04 22.70
N ALA A 104 9.18 -16.79 22.89
CA ALA A 104 9.88 -15.61 22.39
C ALA A 104 11.30 -15.53 22.98
N GLU A 105 11.43 -15.75 24.29
CA GLU A 105 12.74 -15.76 24.96
C GLU A 105 13.62 -16.90 24.46
N LEU A 106 13.06 -18.10 24.33
CA LEU A 106 13.78 -19.26 23.82
C LEU A 106 14.32 -19.01 22.41
N LEU A 107 13.49 -18.51 21.50
CA LEU A 107 13.90 -18.22 20.11
C LEU A 107 14.85 -17.02 20.02
N ASN A 108 14.77 -16.06 20.94
CA ASN A 108 15.77 -15.00 21.09
C ASN A 108 17.15 -15.59 21.45
N LEU A 109 17.20 -16.55 22.38
CA LEU A 109 18.45 -17.24 22.74
C LEU A 109 18.99 -18.09 21.59
N VAL A 110 18.13 -18.80 20.85
CA VAL A 110 18.54 -19.53 19.64
C VAL A 110 19.10 -18.59 18.58
N LEU A 111 18.46 -17.43 18.35
CA LEU A 111 18.96 -16.42 17.40
C LEU A 111 20.34 -15.92 17.80
N LYS A 112 20.53 -15.59 19.08
CA LYS A 112 21.80 -15.13 19.63
C LYS A 112 22.89 -16.20 19.51
N ASP A 113 22.55 -17.46 19.75
CA ASP A 113 23.49 -18.58 19.64
C ASP A 113 23.88 -18.86 18.19
N ALA A 114 22.93 -18.82 17.25
CA ALA A 114 23.16 -19.13 15.84
C ALA A 114 24.18 -18.20 15.16
N TYR A 115 24.14 -16.89 15.47
CA TYR A 115 25.08 -15.87 14.98
C TYR A 115 26.21 -15.53 15.98
N GLY A 116 26.32 -16.30 17.08
CA GLY A 116 27.28 -16.07 18.15
C GLY A 116 28.09 -17.32 18.46
N ASP A 117 27.99 -17.80 19.71
CA ASP A 117 28.85 -18.88 20.22
C ASP A 117 28.53 -20.27 19.64
N ARG A 118 27.32 -20.47 19.10
CA ARG A 118 26.83 -21.72 18.49
C ARG A 118 26.93 -22.93 19.40
N ARG A 119 26.62 -22.75 20.68
CA ARG A 119 26.65 -23.79 21.70
C ARG A 119 25.69 -24.94 21.39
N LEU A 120 24.51 -24.66 20.81
CA LEU A 120 23.57 -25.72 20.41
C LEU A 120 24.19 -26.72 19.42
N ILE A 121 25.07 -26.24 18.53
CA ILE A 121 25.78 -27.09 17.57
C ILE A 121 27.00 -27.75 18.23
N LYS A 122 27.81 -26.96 18.95
CA LYS A 122 29.05 -27.46 19.59
C LYS A 122 28.78 -28.55 20.62
N ASP A 123 27.69 -28.44 21.37
CA ASP A 123 27.29 -29.39 22.40
C ASP A 123 26.40 -30.51 21.87
N GLY A 124 26.14 -30.54 20.55
CA GLY A 124 25.39 -31.61 19.88
C GLY A 124 23.88 -31.62 20.15
N ILE A 125 23.30 -30.50 20.60
CA ILE A 125 21.85 -30.36 20.83
C ILE A 125 21.10 -30.33 19.49
N ILE A 126 21.64 -29.64 18.49
CA ILE A 126 21.11 -29.61 17.13
C ILE A 126 22.19 -29.97 16.10
N PRO A 127 21.85 -30.71 15.04
CA PRO A 127 22.71 -30.90 13.88
C PRO A 127 23.06 -29.60 13.16
N HIS A 128 24.30 -29.46 12.69
CA HIS A 128 24.79 -28.23 12.08
C HIS A 128 24.10 -27.90 10.75
N GLU A 129 23.58 -28.91 10.04
CA GLU A 129 22.85 -28.76 8.77
C GLU A 129 21.54 -27.98 8.93
N ILE A 130 20.94 -27.97 10.13
CA ILE A 130 19.71 -27.22 10.40
C ILE A 130 19.97 -25.72 10.24
N ILE A 131 21.13 -25.23 10.70
CA ILE A 131 21.49 -23.81 10.58
C ILE A 131 22.26 -23.57 9.28
N TYR A 132 23.40 -24.22 9.07
CA TYR A 132 24.28 -23.93 7.93
C TYR A 132 23.73 -24.42 6.58
N GLY A 133 22.85 -25.41 6.58
CA GLY A 133 22.16 -25.90 5.38
C GLY A 133 20.94 -25.05 5.00
N HIS A 134 20.47 -24.17 5.90
CA HIS A 134 19.32 -23.30 5.68
C HIS A 134 19.73 -22.05 4.92
N ARG A 135 19.09 -21.78 3.77
CA ARG A 135 19.43 -20.66 2.89
C ARG A 135 19.23 -19.27 3.51
N GLY A 136 18.36 -19.16 4.52
CA GLY A 136 18.15 -17.94 5.29
C GLY A 136 19.22 -17.67 6.35
N PHE A 137 20.19 -18.57 6.56
CA PHE A 137 21.34 -18.27 7.42
C PHE A 137 22.30 -17.35 6.68
N LEU A 138 22.35 -16.08 7.10
CA LEU A 138 23.15 -15.05 6.44
C LEU A 138 24.50 -14.93 7.12
N ARG A 139 25.55 -15.52 6.53
CA ARG A 139 26.92 -15.50 7.09
C ARG A 139 27.44 -14.10 7.35
N GLN A 140 26.98 -13.12 6.58
CA GLN A 140 27.28 -11.70 6.73
C GLN A 140 26.81 -11.15 8.09
N CYS A 141 25.78 -11.74 8.70
CA CYS A 141 25.24 -11.31 9.99
C CYS A 141 25.97 -11.94 11.19
N ASP A 142 27.00 -12.75 10.95
CA ASP A 142 27.75 -13.43 12.01
C ASP A 142 28.53 -12.44 12.88
N GLY A 143 28.43 -12.61 14.20
CA GLY A 143 29.14 -11.79 15.18
C GLY A 143 28.72 -10.31 15.24
N ILE A 144 27.59 -9.93 14.61
CA ILE A 144 27.07 -8.56 14.73
C ILE A 144 26.56 -8.33 16.14
N GLU A 145 27.08 -7.30 16.80
CA GLU A 145 26.57 -6.82 18.08
C GLU A 145 25.49 -5.76 17.86
N TYR A 146 24.31 -5.97 18.44
CA TYR A 146 23.17 -5.07 18.31
C TYR A 146 22.97 -4.19 19.56
N ASN A 147 22.25 -3.09 19.40
CA ASN A 147 21.96 -2.15 20.48
C ASN A 147 20.73 -2.52 21.32
N THR A 148 19.94 -3.49 20.89
CA THR A 148 18.70 -3.90 21.57
C THR A 148 18.98 -4.95 22.63
N ASP A 149 18.29 -4.86 23.78
CA ASP A 149 18.43 -5.82 24.88
C ASP A 149 18.01 -7.24 24.46
N LYS A 150 16.94 -7.32 23.64
CA LYS A 150 16.50 -8.54 22.96
C LYS A 150 16.75 -8.40 21.45
N LEU A 151 17.41 -9.40 20.85
CA LEU A 151 17.62 -9.44 19.41
C LEU A 151 16.29 -9.68 18.69
N LEU A 152 15.50 -10.64 19.16
CA LEU A 152 14.17 -10.90 18.63
C LEU A 152 13.16 -9.96 19.29
N SER A 153 13.08 -8.70 18.84
CA SER A 153 12.23 -7.70 19.47
C SER A 153 10.74 -7.90 19.16
N ILE A 154 10.40 -8.45 18.00
CA ILE A 154 9.02 -8.79 17.61
C ILE A 154 8.95 -10.28 17.29
N TYR A 155 8.06 -11.01 17.94
CA TYR A 155 7.80 -12.42 17.66
C TYR A 155 6.30 -12.64 17.42
N ALA A 156 5.96 -13.53 16.48
CA ALA A 156 4.60 -13.99 16.33
C ALA A 156 4.53 -15.51 16.16
N ALA A 157 3.44 -16.10 16.66
CA ALA A 157 3.17 -17.53 16.57
C ALA A 157 1.84 -17.76 15.86
N ASP A 158 1.83 -18.62 14.84
CA ASP A 158 0.60 -19.20 14.30
C ASP A 158 0.16 -20.33 15.26
N LEU A 159 -0.98 -20.18 15.92
CA LEU A 159 -1.58 -21.10 16.88
C LEU A 159 -2.83 -21.75 16.32
N ALA A 160 -3.04 -23.02 16.67
CA ALA A 160 -4.27 -23.73 16.37
C ALA A 160 -4.57 -24.76 17.47
N ARG A 161 -5.85 -25.01 17.74
CA ARG A 161 -6.23 -25.99 18.76
C ARG A 161 -6.24 -27.40 18.18
N GLY A 162 -5.59 -28.33 18.89
CA GLY A 162 -5.50 -29.75 18.53
C GLY A 162 -6.68 -30.58 19.07
N THR A 163 -6.62 -31.90 18.81
CA THR A 163 -7.58 -32.92 19.28
C THR A 163 -7.57 -33.18 20.78
N ASP A 164 -6.54 -32.71 21.46
CA ASP A 164 -6.41 -32.75 22.91
C ASP A 164 -6.95 -31.49 23.60
N GLY A 165 -7.53 -30.55 22.83
CA GLY A 165 -8.09 -29.31 23.35
C GLY A 165 -7.05 -28.23 23.70
N ARG A 166 -5.74 -28.52 23.62
CA ARG A 166 -4.67 -27.54 23.86
C ARG A 166 -4.43 -26.70 22.61
N LEU A 167 -3.85 -25.51 22.79
CA LEU A 167 -3.38 -24.65 21.69
C LEU A 167 -1.93 -24.99 21.36
N TRP A 168 -1.68 -25.31 20.09
CA TRP A 168 -0.38 -25.76 19.60
C TRP A 168 0.25 -24.67 18.74
N VAL A 169 1.57 -24.52 18.85
CA VAL A 169 2.34 -23.68 17.92
C VAL A 169 2.54 -24.42 16.61
N VAL A 170 1.97 -23.86 15.54
CA VAL A 170 2.03 -24.41 14.18
C VAL A 170 3.24 -23.85 13.42
N ASN A 171 3.46 -22.54 13.49
CA ASN A 171 4.63 -21.89 12.89
C ASN A 171 5.09 -20.71 13.74
N ASP A 172 6.40 -20.52 13.80
CA ASP A 172 7.06 -19.36 14.38
C ASP A 172 7.33 -18.31 13.30
N ARG A 173 7.22 -17.02 13.66
CA ARG A 173 7.49 -15.87 12.79
C ARG A 173 8.42 -14.88 13.47
N THR A 174 9.62 -14.71 12.90
CA THR A 174 10.74 -14.01 13.52
C THR A 174 11.41 -12.99 12.60
N GLU A 175 11.10 -13.00 11.31
CA GLU A 175 11.68 -12.06 10.34
C GLU A 175 10.98 -10.70 10.41
N ALA A 176 9.86 -10.55 9.68
CA ALA A 176 9.01 -9.38 9.69
C ALA A 176 7.54 -9.80 9.85
N PRO A 177 7.11 -10.28 11.03
CA PRO A 177 5.77 -10.83 11.21
C PRO A 177 4.69 -9.77 10.89
N SER A 178 3.80 -10.08 9.94
CA SER A 178 2.62 -9.26 9.61
C SER A 178 1.35 -9.76 10.30
N GLY A 179 0.45 -8.83 10.60
CA GLY A 179 -0.93 -9.05 11.05
C GLY A 179 -1.38 -8.13 12.20
N MET A 180 -0.48 -7.37 12.84
CA MET A 180 -0.82 -6.48 13.94
C MET A 180 -1.74 -5.33 13.49
N GLY A 181 -1.47 -4.74 12.33
CA GLY A 181 -2.30 -3.66 11.77
C GLY A 181 -3.68 -4.17 11.39
N TYR A 182 -3.78 -5.37 10.80
CA TYR A 182 -5.07 -6.01 10.53
C TYR A 182 -5.84 -6.36 11.82
N ALA A 183 -5.17 -6.85 12.86
CA ALA A 183 -5.82 -7.13 14.15
C ALA A 183 -6.40 -5.86 14.78
N LEU A 184 -5.65 -4.76 14.74
CA LEU A 184 -6.10 -3.45 15.22
C LEU A 184 -7.29 -2.92 14.41
N GLU A 185 -7.25 -3.04 13.08
CA GLU A 185 -8.32 -2.59 12.19
C GLU A 185 -9.59 -3.44 12.33
N ASN A 186 -9.45 -4.77 12.46
CA ASN A 186 -10.56 -5.67 12.77
C ASN A 186 -11.24 -5.24 14.08
N ARG A 187 -10.44 -4.99 15.12
CA ARG A 187 -10.94 -4.56 16.43
C ARG A 187 -11.68 -3.22 16.36
N SER A 188 -11.09 -2.25 15.68
CA SER A 188 -11.68 -0.94 15.43
C SER A 188 -13.04 -1.06 14.74
N THR A 189 -13.10 -1.86 13.66
CA THR A 189 -14.31 -2.08 12.86
C THR A 189 -15.40 -2.80 13.67
N THR A 190 -15.08 -3.92 14.31
CA THR A 190 -16.05 -4.70 15.08
C THR A 190 -16.57 -3.95 16.30
N SER A 191 -15.73 -3.15 16.99
CA SER A 191 -16.18 -2.34 18.13
C SER A 191 -17.19 -1.25 17.74
N ARG A 192 -17.14 -0.75 16.50
CA ARG A 192 -18.08 0.24 15.96
C ARG A 192 -19.38 -0.39 15.46
N THR A 193 -19.33 -1.62 14.92
CA THR A 193 -20.52 -2.30 14.36
C THR A 193 -21.28 -3.12 15.40
N LEU A 194 -20.60 -3.62 16.44
CA LEU A 194 -21.18 -4.39 17.54
C LEU A 194 -20.94 -3.73 18.92
N PRO A 195 -21.21 -2.43 19.12
CA PRO A 195 -20.79 -1.69 20.33
C PRO A 195 -21.39 -2.26 21.62
N GLU A 196 -22.68 -2.64 21.59
CA GLU A 196 -23.33 -3.22 22.76
C GLU A 196 -22.73 -4.57 23.16
N MET A 197 -22.41 -5.42 22.18
CA MET A 197 -21.84 -6.75 22.44
C MET A 197 -20.41 -6.61 22.93
N TYR A 198 -19.63 -5.74 22.28
CA TYR A 198 -18.26 -5.43 22.68
C TYR A 198 -18.19 -4.98 24.15
N ALA A 199 -19.08 -4.08 24.56
CA ALA A 199 -19.16 -3.61 25.94
C ALA A 199 -19.64 -4.71 26.91
N LYS A 200 -20.72 -5.44 26.58
CA LYS A 200 -21.28 -6.50 27.45
C LYS A 200 -20.33 -7.67 27.64
N MET A 201 -19.46 -7.95 26.68
CA MET A 201 -18.50 -9.06 26.71
C MET A 201 -17.19 -8.72 27.43
N ASN A 202 -17.00 -7.46 27.90
CA ASN A 202 -15.77 -7.02 28.57
C ASN A 202 -14.51 -7.37 27.76
N VAL A 203 -14.48 -7.01 26.48
CA VAL A 203 -13.35 -7.33 25.59
C VAL A 203 -12.11 -6.50 25.98
N THR A 204 -10.98 -7.17 26.19
CA THR A 204 -9.69 -6.55 26.53
C THR A 204 -9.22 -5.64 25.40
N ARG A 205 -8.75 -4.42 25.72
CA ARG A 205 -8.30 -3.44 24.72
C ARG A 205 -6.89 -3.74 24.20
N LEU A 206 -6.63 -3.44 22.93
CA LEU A 206 -5.30 -3.59 22.33
C LEU A 206 -4.39 -2.37 22.55
N SER A 207 -4.92 -1.26 23.07
CA SER A 207 -4.21 0.02 23.19
C SER A 207 -2.95 -0.05 24.06
N ALA A 208 -2.97 -0.86 25.13
CA ALA A 208 -1.82 -1.03 26.01
C ALA A 208 -0.63 -1.67 25.26
N PHE A 209 -0.88 -2.74 24.50
CA PHE A 209 0.14 -3.39 23.68
C PHE A 209 0.77 -2.43 22.67
N PHE A 210 -0.02 -1.62 21.97
CA PHE A 210 0.52 -0.67 20.99
C PHE A 210 1.29 0.50 21.61
N LYS A 211 0.94 0.89 22.84
CA LYS A 211 1.72 1.86 23.61
C LYS A 211 3.10 1.32 23.94
N GLU A 212 3.19 0.07 24.40
CA GLU A 212 4.46 -0.60 24.64
C GLU A 212 5.23 -0.88 23.35
N PHE A 213 4.54 -1.19 22.25
CA PHE A 213 5.17 -1.34 20.94
C PHE A 213 5.86 -0.05 20.48
N HIS A 214 5.18 1.09 20.66
CA HIS A 214 5.77 2.40 20.39
C HIS A 214 6.99 2.67 21.28
N GLN A 215 6.89 2.37 22.57
CA GLN A 215 8.00 2.54 23.52
C GLN A 215 9.21 1.65 23.17
N MET A 216 8.99 0.39 22.81
CA MET A 216 10.04 -0.53 22.36
C MET A 216 10.82 0.03 21.15
N LEU A 217 10.14 0.69 20.21
CA LEU A 217 10.80 1.34 19.07
C LEU A 217 11.65 2.55 19.48
N ILE A 218 11.22 3.32 20.49
CA ILE A 218 11.99 4.44 21.05
C ILE A 218 13.24 3.91 21.76
N ASP A 219 13.06 2.89 22.61
CA ASP A 219 14.13 2.30 23.43
C ASP A 219 15.20 1.60 22.58
N ALA A 220 14.85 1.16 21.37
CA ALA A 220 15.79 0.56 20.42
C ALA A 220 16.84 1.56 19.88
N ALA A 221 16.71 2.86 20.12
CA ALA A 221 17.62 3.86 19.57
C ALA A 221 19.06 3.73 20.11
N PRO A 222 20.11 3.70 19.25
CA PRO A 222 21.50 3.44 19.65
C PRO A 222 22.09 4.33 20.75
N ARG A 223 21.59 5.56 20.91
CA ARG A 223 22.10 6.54 21.89
C ARG A 223 21.07 6.94 22.94
N LYS A 224 20.02 6.12 23.16
CA LYS A 224 18.90 6.40 24.10
C LYS A 224 18.46 7.87 24.04
N LYS A 225 18.11 8.33 22.84
CA LYS A 225 17.61 9.69 22.60
C LYS A 225 16.15 9.76 23.03
N ASP A 226 15.72 10.87 23.61
CA ASP A 226 14.31 11.09 23.98
C ASP A 226 13.38 11.09 22.76
N ASN A 227 13.85 11.60 21.60
CA ASN A 227 13.10 11.63 20.34
C ASN A 227 13.95 11.08 19.19
N PRO A 228 14.04 9.75 19.01
CA PRO A 228 14.77 9.15 17.91
C PRO A 228 14.02 9.30 16.59
N ASN A 229 14.78 9.42 15.48
CA ASN A 229 14.17 9.39 14.15
C ASN A 229 13.90 7.93 13.75
N ILE A 230 12.64 7.53 13.81
CA ILE A 230 12.16 6.18 13.51
C ILE A 230 11.44 6.19 12.16
N VAL A 231 11.72 5.19 11.31
CA VAL A 231 11.06 5.00 10.01
C VAL A 231 10.56 3.57 9.84
N ILE A 232 9.51 3.38 9.03
CA ILE A 232 9.03 2.06 8.61
C ILE A 232 9.50 1.79 7.18
N LEU A 233 10.42 0.83 7.02
CA LEU A 233 10.93 0.42 5.71
C LEU A 233 9.97 -0.58 5.06
N THR A 234 9.39 -0.22 3.91
CA THR A 234 8.44 -1.02 3.16
C THR A 234 9.00 -1.43 1.78
N PRO A 235 8.68 -2.64 1.30
CA PRO A 235 8.96 -3.04 -0.09
C PRO A 235 8.07 -2.33 -1.13
N GLY A 236 7.04 -1.59 -0.69
CA GLY A 236 6.18 -0.78 -1.56
C GLY A 236 4.78 -1.37 -1.82
N SER A 237 4.01 -0.67 -2.65
CA SER A 237 2.57 -0.89 -2.86
C SER A 237 2.18 -2.24 -3.46
N HIS A 238 3.13 -2.91 -4.11
CA HIS A 238 2.93 -4.24 -4.71
C HIS A 238 3.03 -5.39 -3.68
N ASN A 239 3.42 -5.08 -2.44
CA ASN A 239 3.49 -6.09 -1.39
C ASN A 239 2.10 -6.44 -0.83
N GLU A 240 1.92 -7.71 -0.48
CA GLU A 240 0.68 -8.29 0.03
C GLU A 240 0.16 -7.63 1.32
N THR A 241 1.06 -7.20 2.22
CA THR A 241 0.71 -6.55 3.48
C THR A 241 1.01 -5.05 3.50
N TYR A 242 1.10 -4.41 2.33
CA TYR A 242 1.37 -2.96 2.24
C TYR A 242 0.36 -2.11 3.02
N PHE A 243 -0.92 -2.51 3.02
CA PHE A 243 -1.96 -1.85 3.83
C PHE A 243 -1.53 -1.74 5.29
N GLU A 244 -1.07 -2.83 5.90
CA GLU A 244 -0.64 -2.84 7.30
C GLU A 244 0.56 -1.90 7.52
N HIS A 245 1.51 -1.85 6.59
CA HIS A 245 2.68 -0.98 6.73
C HIS A 245 2.25 0.49 6.74
N ALA A 246 1.37 0.89 5.81
CA ALA A 246 0.83 2.25 5.75
C ALA A 246 -0.06 2.58 6.96
N TYR A 247 -0.89 1.62 7.40
CA TYR A 247 -1.76 1.78 8.56
C TYR A 247 -0.96 1.99 9.85
N LEU A 248 0.06 1.16 10.10
CA LEU A 248 0.95 1.31 11.26
C LEU A 248 1.78 2.59 11.19
N ALA A 249 2.22 3.01 9.99
CA ALA A 249 2.92 4.28 9.81
C ALA A 249 2.05 5.47 10.23
N SER A 250 0.80 5.53 9.74
CA SER A 250 -0.17 6.56 10.12
C SER A 250 -0.55 6.49 11.60
N PHE A 251 -0.75 5.28 12.13
CA PHE A 251 -1.15 5.06 13.53
C PHE A 251 -0.05 5.45 14.53
N LEU A 252 1.22 5.14 14.23
CA LEU A 252 2.37 5.47 15.08
C LEU A 252 2.96 6.86 14.82
N GLY A 253 2.62 7.49 13.69
CA GLY A 253 3.15 8.77 13.27
C GLY A 253 4.58 8.72 12.72
N TYR A 254 5.02 7.60 12.16
CA TYR A 254 6.35 7.44 11.58
C TYR A 254 6.34 7.54 10.05
N PRO A 255 7.39 8.10 9.42
CA PRO A 255 7.52 8.07 7.97
C PRO A 255 7.55 6.64 7.41
N LEU A 256 6.73 6.39 6.39
CA LEU A 256 6.77 5.19 5.57
C LEU A 256 7.76 5.42 4.42
N VAL A 257 8.83 4.64 4.36
CA VAL A 257 9.94 4.84 3.41
C VAL A 257 10.25 3.56 2.63
N GLN A 258 10.69 3.71 1.38
CA GLN A 258 11.25 2.61 0.59
C GLN A 258 12.79 2.66 0.60
N GLY A 259 13.44 1.61 0.09
CA GLY A 259 14.91 1.57 -0.01
C GLY A 259 15.50 2.82 -0.70
N ASN A 260 14.83 3.30 -1.75
CA ASN A 260 15.23 4.50 -2.50
C ASN A 260 15.10 5.81 -1.73
N ASP A 261 14.33 5.87 -0.64
CA ASP A 261 14.25 7.04 0.23
C ASP A 261 15.43 7.13 1.19
N LEU A 262 16.19 6.05 1.33
CA LEU A 262 17.29 5.94 2.28
C LEU A 262 18.64 5.90 1.55
N VAL A 263 19.68 6.35 2.25
CA VAL A 263 21.05 6.31 1.76
C VAL A 263 22.02 6.17 2.93
N VAL A 264 23.05 5.36 2.73
CA VAL A 264 24.17 5.25 3.68
C VAL A 264 25.24 6.26 3.29
N ARG A 265 25.68 7.05 4.26
CA ARG A 265 26.74 8.05 4.07
C ARG A 265 27.51 8.26 5.38
N ASP A 266 28.84 8.26 5.29
CA ASP A 266 29.76 8.47 6.42
C ASP A 266 29.49 7.51 7.60
N GLY A 267 29.08 6.27 7.30
CA GLY A 267 28.77 5.25 8.29
C GLY A 267 27.44 5.45 9.04
N PHE A 268 26.57 6.35 8.57
CA PHE A 268 25.23 6.58 9.11
C PHE A 268 24.15 6.34 8.05
N LEU A 269 22.93 6.01 8.50
CA LEU A 269 21.75 5.91 7.66
C LEU A 269 21.02 7.25 7.61
N TRP A 270 20.66 7.69 6.42
CA TRP A 270 19.98 8.95 6.17
C TRP A 270 18.72 8.73 5.33
N MET A 271 17.67 9.48 5.63
CA MET A 271 16.50 9.63 4.78
C MET A 271 16.65 10.87 3.92
N LYS A 272 16.39 10.72 2.62
CA LYS A 272 16.34 11.81 1.65
C LYS A 272 15.02 12.57 1.83
N SER A 273 15.07 13.76 2.41
CA SER A 273 13.93 14.66 2.51
C SER A 273 14.04 15.83 1.54
N LEU A 274 12.98 16.63 1.42
CA LEU A 274 12.98 17.82 0.56
C LEU A 274 14.07 18.85 0.91
N GLN A 275 14.39 19.02 2.20
CA GLN A 275 15.42 19.96 2.66
C GLN A 275 16.84 19.35 2.61
N GLY A 276 16.96 18.03 2.62
CA GLY A 276 18.24 17.34 2.59
C GLY A 276 18.22 16.01 3.32
N LEU A 277 19.36 15.63 3.90
CA LEU A 277 19.51 14.33 4.55
C LEU A 277 19.13 14.43 6.04
N LYS A 278 18.18 13.59 6.48
CA LYS A 278 17.80 13.43 7.88
C LYS A 278 18.31 12.11 8.43
N ARG A 279 19.13 12.16 9.48
CA ARG A 279 19.70 10.95 10.08
C ARG A 279 18.62 10.08 10.71
N ILE A 280 18.66 8.78 10.43
CA ILE A 280 17.76 7.77 10.98
C ILE A 280 18.44 7.03 12.12
N ASP A 281 17.69 6.80 13.20
CA ASP A 281 18.17 6.11 14.40
C ASP A 281 17.62 4.67 14.48
N VAL A 282 16.35 4.46 14.06
CA VAL A 282 15.69 3.14 14.12
C VAL A 282 14.90 2.87 12.84
N VAL A 283 14.98 1.63 12.34
CA VAL A 283 14.22 1.14 11.18
C VAL A 283 13.33 -0.02 11.61
N LEU A 284 12.02 0.17 11.60
CA LEU A 284 11.07 -0.95 11.63
C LEU A 284 11.01 -1.57 10.23
N ARG A 285 11.62 -2.74 10.07
CA ARG A 285 11.83 -3.38 8.77
C ARG A 285 10.65 -4.27 8.40
N ARG A 286 10.10 -4.07 7.20
CA ARG A 286 9.07 -4.91 6.57
C ARG A 286 9.54 -5.57 5.26
N VAL A 287 10.84 -5.53 5.01
CA VAL A 287 11.53 -6.13 3.86
C VAL A 287 12.26 -7.37 4.33
N ASP A 288 12.18 -8.47 3.59
CA ASP A 288 12.84 -9.74 3.90
C ASP A 288 14.38 -9.58 4.01
N ASP A 289 15.02 -10.43 4.80
CA ASP A 289 16.42 -10.39 5.19
C ASP A 289 17.35 -10.24 3.99
N ALA A 290 17.26 -11.18 3.05
CA ALA A 290 18.12 -11.21 1.86
C ALA A 290 18.01 -9.96 0.99
N PHE A 291 16.86 -9.27 1.01
CA PHE A 291 16.62 -8.09 0.20
C PHE A 291 17.04 -6.78 0.88
N SER A 292 17.47 -6.83 2.14
CA SER A 292 17.68 -5.65 2.98
C SER A 292 18.93 -4.84 2.63
N ASP A 293 19.98 -5.47 2.10
CA ASP A 293 21.23 -4.80 1.70
C ASP A 293 21.79 -5.41 0.41
N PRO A 294 21.65 -4.73 -0.75
CA PRO A 294 22.16 -5.25 -2.02
C PRO A 294 23.69 -5.28 -2.13
N LEU A 295 24.43 -4.57 -1.28
CA LEU A 295 25.90 -4.56 -1.32
C LEU A 295 26.48 -5.87 -0.80
N GLU A 296 25.85 -6.46 0.22
CA GLU A 296 26.39 -7.61 0.94
C GLU A 296 25.53 -8.88 0.84
N LEU A 297 24.24 -8.75 0.54
CA LEU A 297 23.29 -9.86 0.50
C LEU A 297 22.87 -10.20 -0.93
N ARG A 298 21.81 -9.57 -1.45
CA ARG A 298 21.24 -9.86 -2.76
C ARG A 298 21.42 -8.67 -3.71
N GLU A 299 22.34 -8.81 -4.65
CA GLU A 299 22.78 -7.74 -5.57
C GLU A 299 21.66 -7.18 -6.49
N ASP A 300 20.69 -8.01 -6.88
CA ASP A 300 19.53 -7.62 -7.69
C ASP A 300 18.36 -7.07 -6.85
N SER A 301 18.55 -6.85 -5.55
CA SER A 301 17.52 -6.25 -4.70
C SER A 301 17.41 -4.74 -4.92
N HIS A 302 16.19 -4.28 -5.22
CA HIS A 302 15.81 -2.86 -5.24
C HIS A 302 14.99 -2.44 -4.00
N LEU A 303 14.81 -3.33 -3.02
CA LEU A 303 13.92 -3.09 -1.87
C LEU A 303 14.65 -2.56 -0.64
N GLY A 304 15.91 -2.95 -0.47
CA GLY A 304 16.76 -2.60 0.67
C GLY A 304 17.58 -1.33 0.47
N VAL A 305 18.58 -1.14 1.32
CA VAL A 305 19.48 0.02 1.29
C VAL A 305 20.92 -0.47 1.21
N ALA A 306 21.65 -0.04 0.18
CA ALA A 306 23.05 -0.42 0.00
C ALA A 306 23.91 0.06 1.19
N GLY A 307 24.62 -0.88 1.83
CA GLY A 307 25.50 -0.63 2.98
C GLY A 307 24.77 -0.56 4.32
N LEU A 308 23.49 -0.94 4.39
CA LEU A 308 22.72 -0.96 5.64
C LEU A 308 23.39 -1.84 6.72
N LEU A 309 23.92 -3.01 6.34
CA LEU A 309 24.57 -3.91 7.29
C LEU A 309 25.83 -3.30 7.90
N ASP A 310 26.63 -2.56 7.13
CA ASP A 310 27.79 -1.83 7.67
C ASP A 310 27.38 -0.80 8.74
N VAL A 311 26.29 -0.05 8.51
CA VAL A 311 25.78 0.92 9.51
C VAL A 311 25.29 0.21 10.77
N VAL A 312 24.65 -0.95 10.63
CA VAL A 312 24.21 -1.78 11.75
C VAL A 312 25.42 -2.29 12.56
N ARG A 313 26.47 -2.80 11.89
CA ARG A 313 27.71 -3.25 12.57
C ARG A 313 28.40 -2.13 13.34
N ARG A 314 28.37 -0.90 12.82
CA ARG A 314 28.86 0.30 13.51
C ARG A 314 27.98 0.76 14.67
N LYS A 315 26.85 0.08 14.93
CA LYS A 315 25.85 0.44 15.94
C LYS A 315 25.28 1.84 15.75
N ASN A 316 25.27 2.34 14.50
CA ASN A 316 24.81 3.69 14.19
C ASN A 316 23.31 3.77 13.87
N VAL A 317 22.68 2.63 13.62
CA VAL A 317 21.23 2.45 13.41
C VAL A 317 20.79 1.12 14.02
N SER A 318 19.56 1.06 14.54
CA SER A 318 18.93 -0.20 14.97
C SER A 318 17.87 -0.65 13.96
N VAL A 319 17.90 -1.93 13.56
CA VAL A 319 16.93 -2.51 12.62
C VAL A 319 16.09 -3.56 13.36
N ILE A 320 14.77 -3.40 13.32
CA ILE A 320 13.82 -4.23 14.06
C ILE A 320 12.94 -5.02 13.09
N ASN A 321 12.95 -6.36 13.09
CA ASN A 321 13.94 -7.24 13.73
C ASN A 321 15.29 -7.21 12.97
N PRO A 322 16.40 -7.62 13.61
CA PRO A 322 17.70 -7.65 12.97
C PRO A 322 17.70 -8.52 11.71
N VAL A 323 18.50 -8.13 10.72
CA VAL A 323 18.70 -8.91 9.51
C VAL A 323 19.31 -10.26 9.88
N GLY A 324 18.75 -11.33 9.34
CA GLY A 324 19.14 -12.71 9.61
C GLY A 324 18.21 -13.43 10.59
N SER A 325 17.27 -12.73 11.23
CA SER A 325 16.30 -13.33 12.16
C SER A 325 15.33 -14.32 11.50
N GLY A 326 15.17 -14.28 10.17
CA GLY A 326 14.32 -15.21 9.43
C GLY A 326 14.82 -16.66 9.42
N VAL A 327 16.09 -16.91 9.74
CA VAL A 327 16.62 -18.28 9.90
C VAL A 327 15.92 -19.07 11.02
N ILE A 328 15.30 -18.36 11.98
CA ILE A 328 14.63 -18.97 13.13
C ILE A 328 13.19 -19.39 12.83
N GLU A 329 12.63 -18.99 11.67
CA GLU A 329 11.37 -19.56 11.16
C GLU A 329 11.53 -20.99 10.61
N ASN A 330 12.70 -21.60 10.81
CA ASN A 330 13.09 -22.90 10.28
C ASN A 330 12.31 -24.04 10.95
N PRO A 331 11.42 -24.74 10.22
CA PRO A 331 10.65 -25.85 10.77
C PRO A 331 11.52 -27.08 11.10
N GLY A 332 12.78 -27.14 10.65
CA GLY A 332 13.77 -28.14 11.05
C GLY A 332 14.23 -28.00 12.50
N LEU A 333 14.03 -26.85 13.16
CA LEU A 333 14.30 -26.69 14.60
C LEU A 333 13.25 -27.40 15.47
N ILE A 334 12.04 -27.57 14.95
CA ILE A 334 10.87 -28.05 15.69
C ILE A 334 11.11 -29.37 16.45
N PRO A 335 11.68 -30.42 15.83
CA PRO A 335 11.93 -31.69 16.53
C PRO A 335 12.87 -31.56 17.74
N PHE A 336 13.67 -30.49 17.80
CA PHE A 336 14.68 -30.27 18.83
C PHE A 336 14.24 -29.27 19.91
N MET A 337 13.07 -28.64 19.78
CA MET A 337 12.66 -27.53 20.64
C MET A 337 12.58 -27.89 22.13
N HIS A 338 12.19 -29.12 22.48
CA HIS A 338 12.23 -29.59 23.88
C HIS A 338 13.67 -29.63 24.42
N ALA A 339 14.61 -30.15 23.64
CA ALA A 339 16.02 -30.21 24.03
C ALA A 339 16.63 -28.80 24.15
N ILE A 340 16.28 -27.90 23.24
CA ILE A 340 16.69 -26.50 23.25
C ILE A 340 16.14 -25.77 24.50
N ALA A 341 14.85 -25.96 24.83
CA ALA A 341 14.23 -25.39 26.03
C ALA A 341 14.93 -25.86 27.30
N LYS A 342 15.19 -27.17 27.41
CA LYS A 342 15.91 -27.73 28.54
C LYS A 342 17.35 -27.22 28.64
N TYR A 343 18.03 -27.05 27.50
CA TYR A 343 19.41 -26.58 27.47
C TYR A 343 19.54 -25.11 27.90
N PHE A 344 18.68 -24.22 27.41
CA PHE A 344 18.78 -22.79 27.69
C PHE A 344 18.02 -22.31 28.92
N LEU A 345 16.81 -22.84 29.15
CA LEU A 345 15.92 -22.38 30.21
C LEU A 345 15.82 -23.37 31.37
N ASN A 346 16.25 -24.64 31.17
CA ASN A 346 16.01 -25.74 32.11
C ASN A 346 14.51 -25.92 32.43
N GLU A 347 13.66 -25.68 31.43
CA GLU A 347 12.19 -25.75 31.50
C GLU A 347 11.64 -26.65 30.40
N GLU A 348 10.43 -27.17 30.63
CA GLU A 348 9.62 -27.79 29.57
C GLU A 348 8.82 -26.72 28.80
N LEU A 349 8.49 -27.01 27.54
CA LEU A 349 7.68 -26.11 26.73
C LEU A 349 6.25 -26.01 27.28
N ILE A 350 5.81 -24.79 27.60
CA ILE A 350 4.44 -24.52 28.07
C ILE A 350 3.42 -24.78 26.95
N LEU A 351 3.72 -24.29 25.74
CA LEU A 351 2.89 -24.53 24.57
C LEU A 351 3.40 -25.74 23.79
N PRO A 352 2.53 -26.74 23.50
CA PRO A 352 2.91 -27.90 22.72
C PRO A 352 3.20 -27.52 21.27
N GLN A 353 3.96 -28.37 20.60
CA GLN A 353 4.33 -28.20 19.20
C GLN A 353 4.07 -29.47 18.39
N ILE A 354 3.71 -29.28 17.12
CA ILE A 354 3.33 -30.36 16.22
C ILE A 354 4.44 -31.41 16.07
N ALA A 355 4.06 -32.69 16.13
CA ALA A 355 4.98 -33.81 15.91
C ALA A 355 5.66 -33.64 14.55
N SER A 356 6.99 -33.59 14.57
CA SER A 356 7.81 -33.25 13.41
C SER A 356 9.02 -34.18 13.32
N TRP A 357 9.37 -34.57 12.10
CA TRP A 357 10.48 -35.47 11.78
C TRP A 357 11.38 -34.78 10.76
N TRP A 358 12.61 -34.43 11.17
CA TRP A 358 13.58 -33.85 10.25
C TRP A 358 14.28 -34.95 9.48
N CYS A 359 14.18 -34.90 8.15
CA CYS A 359 14.69 -35.95 7.29
C CYS A 359 16.23 -36.02 7.25
N GLY A 360 16.95 -35.08 7.87
CA GLY A 360 18.40 -35.16 8.01
C GLY A 360 18.88 -36.31 8.90
N GLN A 361 18.02 -36.85 9.77
CA GLN A 361 18.31 -38.05 10.56
C GLN A 361 17.77 -39.30 9.86
N GLU A 362 18.57 -40.38 9.83
CA GLU A 362 18.27 -41.59 9.06
C GLU A 362 16.96 -42.27 9.47
N LYS A 363 16.71 -42.37 10.78
CA LYS A 363 15.50 -43.00 11.34
C LYS A 363 14.24 -42.21 10.95
N GLU A 364 14.30 -40.91 11.13
CA GLU A 364 13.24 -39.95 10.84
C GLU A 364 12.94 -39.92 9.34
N LYS A 365 13.98 -39.85 8.49
CA LYS A 365 13.87 -39.96 7.02
C LYS A 365 13.13 -41.23 6.60
N ASN A 366 13.53 -42.39 7.13
CA ASN A 366 12.91 -43.67 6.77
C ASN A 366 11.44 -43.74 7.21
N TYR A 367 11.11 -43.19 8.37
CA TYR A 367 9.72 -43.03 8.79
C TYR A 367 8.93 -42.16 7.82
N VAL A 368 9.47 -41.00 7.43
CA VAL A 368 8.81 -40.08 6.50
C VAL A 368 8.55 -40.73 5.15
N LEU A 369 9.57 -41.37 4.55
CA LEU A 369 9.45 -42.02 3.25
C LEU A 369 8.40 -43.14 3.22
N ASN A 370 8.24 -43.86 4.33
CA ASN A 370 7.26 -44.94 4.47
C ASN A 370 5.83 -44.42 4.75
N ASN A 371 5.67 -43.16 5.16
CA ASN A 371 4.39 -42.59 5.59
C ASN A 371 4.00 -41.29 4.84
N LEU A 372 4.61 -41.02 3.69
CA LEU A 372 4.45 -39.75 2.95
C LEU A 372 2.99 -39.34 2.74
N SER A 373 2.10 -40.29 2.43
CA SER A 373 0.68 -40.05 2.17
C SER A 373 -0.10 -39.50 3.38
N ASN A 374 0.39 -39.69 4.60
CA ASN A 374 -0.25 -39.26 5.85
C ASN A 374 0.40 -38.03 6.48
N LEU A 375 1.45 -37.48 5.86
CA LEU A 375 2.26 -36.40 6.42
C LEU A 375 2.16 -35.11 5.62
N VAL A 376 2.47 -33.99 6.28
CA VAL A 376 2.71 -32.70 5.64
C VAL A 376 4.21 -32.49 5.56
N VAL A 377 4.77 -32.52 4.34
CA VAL A 377 6.21 -32.30 4.12
C VAL A 377 6.45 -30.84 3.79
N LYS A 378 7.39 -30.23 4.50
CA LYS A 378 7.85 -28.86 4.30
C LYS A 378 9.34 -28.85 3.99
N ARG A 379 9.78 -27.88 3.20
CA ARG A 379 11.21 -27.52 3.20
C ARG A 379 11.54 -26.71 4.45
N ILE A 380 12.79 -26.85 4.90
CA ILE A 380 13.31 -26.04 6.00
C ILE A 380 13.47 -24.58 5.59
N ASP A 381 13.84 -24.31 4.34
CA ASP A 381 13.95 -22.95 3.81
C ASP A 381 12.72 -22.54 2.98
N ARG A 382 12.37 -21.26 3.03
CA ARG A 382 11.16 -20.69 2.42
C ARG A 382 11.41 -20.09 1.03
N THR A 383 12.44 -20.55 0.32
CA THR A 383 12.89 -19.90 -0.93
C THR A 383 11.83 -19.86 -2.03
N ASN A 384 10.87 -20.78 -2.02
CA ASN A 384 9.65 -20.71 -2.83
C ASN A 384 8.42 -20.75 -1.92
N ARG A 385 7.43 -19.89 -2.17
CA ARG A 385 6.18 -19.81 -1.39
C ARG A 385 5.33 -21.09 -1.47
N GLU A 386 5.58 -21.98 -2.43
CA GLU A 386 4.87 -23.25 -2.64
C GLU A 386 5.66 -24.50 -2.22
N SER A 387 6.27 -24.50 -1.03
CA SER A 387 7.10 -25.62 -0.54
C SER A 387 6.41 -26.54 0.49
N ILE A 388 5.08 -26.53 0.55
CA ILE A 388 4.30 -27.36 1.48
C ILE A 388 3.51 -28.42 0.70
N TYR A 389 3.91 -29.68 0.90
CA TYR A 389 3.29 -30.86 0.31
C TYR A 389 2.36 -31.50 1.33
N PHE A 390 1.11 -31.69 0.97
CA PHE A 390 0.14 -32.41 1.78
C PHE A 390 -0.02 -33.79 1.16
N GLY A 391 0.64 -34.81 1.73
CA GLY A 391 0.75 -36.13 1.11
C GLY A 391 -0.61 -36.72 0.72
N LYS A 392 -1.63 -36.49 1.55
CA LYS A 392 -3.00 -36.96 1.32
C LYS A 392 -3.65 -36.48 0.01
N PHE A 393 -3.19 -35.35 -0.53
CA PHE A 393 -3.74 -34.75 -1.74
C PHE A 393 -2.84 -34.95 -2.97
N LEU A 394 -1.71 -35.64 -2.83
CA LEU A 394 -0.81 -35.95 -3.94
C LEU A 394 -1.22 -37.28 -4.59
N ASN A 395 -1.08 -37.36 -5.92
CA ASN A 395 -1.17 -38.63 -6.64
C ASN A 395 0.15 -39.41 -6.52
N ASP A 396 0.15 -40.68 -6.94
CA ASP A 396 1.33 -41.56 -6.81
C ASP A 396 2.57 -41.01 -7.54
N ARG A 397 2.39 -40.37 -8.71
CA ARG A 397 3.49 -39.76 -9.46
C ARG A 397 4.12 -38.60 -8.70
N ASP A 398 3.29 -37.75 -8.10
CA ASP A 398 3.75 -36.59 -7.32
C ASP A 398 4.39 -37.04 -6.01
N LEU A 399 3.90 -38.12 -5.40
CA LEU A 399 4.52 -38.74 -4.22
C LEU A 399 5.91 -39.31 -4.54
N GLU A 400 6.07 -40.04 -5.64
CA GLU A 400 7.39 -40.55 -6.06
C GLU A 400 8.35 -39.42 -6.44
N SER A 401 7.86 -38.33 -7.05
CA SER A 401 8.65 -37.12 -7.29
C SER A 401 9.12 -36.48 -5.99
N LEU A 402 8.24 -36.34 -5.00
CA LEU A 402 8.58 -35.80 -3.68
C LEU A 402 9.61 -36.70 -2.97
N LYS A 403 9.43 -38.02 -3.05
CA LYS A 403 10.36 -39.00 -2.49
C LYS A 403 11.75 -38.89 -3.10
N ALA A 404 11.85 -38.78 -4.42
CA ALA A 404 13.13 -38.57 -5.11
C ALA A 404 13.82 -37.27 -4.65
N GLN A 405 13.06 -36.17 -4.50
CA GLN A 405 13.58 -34.90 -3.99
C GLN A 405 14.10 -35.00 -2.55
N ILE A 406 13.39 -35.72 -1.68
CA ILE A 406 13.81 -35.96 -0.28
C ILE A 406 15.10 -36.79 -0.27
N LEU A 407 15.19 -37.85 -1.07
CA LEU A 407 16.38 -38.69 -1.15
C LEU A 407 17.62 -37.95 -1.66
N GLU A 408 17.44 -36.99 -2.58
CA GLU A 408 18.55 -36.18 -3.10
C GLU A 408 19.16 -35.28 -2.01
N ARG A 409 18.32 -34.61 -1.19
CA ARG A 409 18.77 -33.65 -0.17
C ARG A 409 17.93 -33.74 1.10
N PRO A 410 18.09 -34.82 1.89
CA PRO A 410 17.17 -35.14 2.99
C PRO A 410 17.16 -34.09 4.10
N TYR A 411 18.32 -33.54 4.45
CA TYR A 411 18.47 -32.48 5.46
C TYR A 411 17.66 -31.20 5.17
N ARG A 412 17.15 -31.01 3.95
CA ARG A 412 16.32 -29.84 3.59
C ARG A 412 14.83 -30.02 3.86
N PHE A 413 14.40 -31.19 4.30
CA PHE A 413 13.00 -31.52 4.48
C PHE A 413 12.67 -31.86 5.92
N VAL A 414 11.48 -31.46 6.34
CA VAL A 414 10.86 -31.85 7.60
C VAL A 414 9.43 -32.26 7.31
N ALA A 415 9.02 -33.39 7.86
CA ALA A 415 7.63 -33.82 7.81
C ALA A 415 6.94 -33.51 9.14
N GLN A 416 5.66 -33.20 9.09
CA GLN A 416 4.84 -32.94 10.26
C GLN A 416 3.58 -33.79 10.20
N GLU A 417 3.06 -34.14 11.37
CA GLU A 417 1.78 -34.82 11.48
C GLU A 417 0.67 -33.96 10.87
N GLN A 418 -0.27 -34.57 10.18
CA GLN A 418 -1.44 -33.86 9.69
C GLN A 418 -2.46 -33.69 10.82
N ILE A 419 -2.42 -32.55 11.50
CA ILE A 419 -3.42 -32.20 12.52
C ILE A 419 -4.65 -31.54 11.87
N ASN A 420 -5.85 -31.98 12.28
CA ASN A 420 -7.08 -31.26 12.01
C ASN A 420 -7.25 -30.16 13.05
N PHE A 421 -7.05 -28.91 12.62
CA PHE A 421 -7.23 -27.74 13.47
C PHE A 421 -8.69 -27.55 13.88
N SER A 422 -8.92 -26.84 14.98
CA SER A 422 -10.26 -26.53 15.45
C SER A 422 -11.08 -25.74 14.44
N THR A 423 -12.40 -25.92 14.51
CA THR A 423 -13.36 -25.09 13.80
C THR A 423 -13.91 -23.99 14.71
N ALA A 424 -14.30 -22.86 14.11
CA ALA A 424 -15.03 -21.81 14.80
C ALA A 424 -16.28 -21.42 13.98
N PRO A 425 -17.36 -20.95 14.64
CA PRO A 425 -18.56 -20.50 13.94
C PRO A 425 -18.28 -19.35 12.97
N ASN A 426 -18.67 -19.51 11.71
CA ASN A 426 -18.53 -18.49 10.68
C ASN A 426 -19.87 -18.20 10.01
N LEU A 427 -20.24 -16.93 9.93
CA LEU A 427 -21.45 -16.53 9.20
C LEU A 427 -21.17 -16.52 7.69
N SER A 428 -21.88 -17.37 6.94
CA SER A 428 -21.81 -17.45 5.49
C SER A 428 -23.22 -17.27 4.92
N GLY A 429 -23.46 -16.13 4.26
CA GLY A 429 -24.82 -15.67 3.99
C GLY A 429 -25.58 -15.45 5.29
N ASN A 430 -26.61 -16.25 5.53
CA ASN A 430 -27.41 -16.20 6.76
C ASN A 430 -27.25 -17.45 7.64
N ILE A 431 -26.30 -18.34 7.32
CA ILE A 431 -26.12 -19.62 8.02
C ILE A 431 -24.78 -19.60 8.74
N LEU A 432 -24.76 -20.10 9.98
CA LEU A 432 -23.54 -20.39 10.71
C LEU A 432 -23.01 -21.77 10.32
N GLU A 433 -21.78 -21.82 9.86
CA GLU A 433 -21.08 -23.06 9.54
C GLU A 433 -19.72 -23.14 10.24
N PRO A 434 -19.27 -24.35 10.62
CA PRO A 434 -17.93 -24.53 11.20
C PRO A 434 -16.87 -24.34 10.13
N ARG A 435 -15.85 -23.54 10.43
CA ARG A 435 -14.68 -23.37 9.55
C ARG A 435 -13.37 -23.45 10.33
N ASN A 436 -12.35 -24.08 9.71
CA ASN A 436 -11.02 -24.21 10.30
C ASN A 436 -10.44 -22.83 10.63
N VAL A 437 -9.89 -22.69 11.84
CA VAL A 437 -9.34 -21.43 12.34
C VAL A 437 -7.86 -21.58 12.71
N VAL A 438 -7.08 -20.55 12.38
CA VAL A 438 -5.70 -20.36 12.86
C VAL A 438 -5.59 -18.95 13.39
N THR A 439 -4.98 -18.78 14.56
CA THR A 439 -4.76 -17.47 15.16
C THR A 439 -3.29 -17.13 15.12
N ARG A 440 -2.95 -15.89 14.82
CA ARG A 440 -1.58 -15.37 14.95
C ARG A 440 -1.53 -14.45 16.14
N ALA A 441 -0.83 -14.89 17.19
CA ALA A 441 -0.55 -14.08 18.36
C ALA A 441 0.79 -13.35 18.20
N PHE A 442 0.89 -12.17 18.80
CA PHE A 442 2.07 -11.31 18.70
C PHE A 442 2.63 -11.01 20.08
N SER A 443 3.96 -10.97 20.16
CA SER A 443 4.70 -10.54 21.35
C SER A 443 5.81 -9.57 20.96
N ILE A 444 6.10 -8.64 21.86
CA ILE A 444 7.12 -7.61 21.70
C ILE A 444 8.04 -7.62 22.92
N ALA A 445 9.30 -7.28 22.72
CA ALA A 445 10.22 -7.05 23.83
C ALA A 445 9.77 -5.83 24.64
N SER A 446 9.85 -5.94 25.97
CA SER A 446 9.50 -4.90 26.92
C SER A 446 10.46 -5.03 28.11
N GLY A 447 11.56 -4.26 28.07
CA GLY A 447 12.68 -4.42 28.98
C GLY A 447 13.33 -5.81 28.89
N ASP A 448 13.41 -6.51 30.01
CA ASP A 448 13.97 -7.86 30.13
C ASP A 448 12.96 -8.99 29.79
N GLN A 449 11.69 -8.63 29.57
CA GLN A 449 10.59 -9.56 29.32
C GLN A 449 9.94 -9.34 27.94
N TYR A 450 8.91 -10.14 27.66
CA TYR A 450 8.03 -9.98 26.50
C TYR A 450 6.63 -9.61 26.95
N ASN A 451 5.99 -8.69 26.24
CA ASN A 451 4.56 -8.43 26.37
C ASN A 451 3.81 -9.06 25.18
N VAL A 452 2.62 -9.62 25.43
CA VAL A 452 1.81 -10.32 24.43
C VAL A 452 0.53 -9.56 24.18
N MET A 453 0.17 -9.37 22.91
CA MET A 453 -1.10 -8.72 22.54
C MET A 453 -2.29 -9.58 23.03
N PRO A 454 -3.25 -9.04 23.81
CA PRO A 454 -4.44 -9.79 24.23
C PRO A 454 -5.42 -9.97 23.05
N GLY A 455 -5.10 -10.95 22.20
CA GLY A 455 -5.75 -11.22 20.93
C GLY A 455 -4.73 -11.49 19.82
N GLY A 456 -5.10 -11.14 18.59
CA GLY A 456 -4.23 -11.36 17.43
C GLY A 456 -5.01 -11.38 16.12
N LEU A 457 -4.35 -11.83 15.06
CA LEU A 457 -4.97 -11.96 13.76
C LEU A 457 -5.58 -13.36 13.60
N VAL A 458 -6.89 -13.45 13.41
CA VAL A 458 -7.57 -14.72 13.17
C VAL A 458 -7.78 -14.89 11.67
N ARG A 459 -7.38 -16.05 11.15
CA ARG A 459 -7.64 -16.45 9.76
C ARG A 459 -8.51 -17.68 9.74
N VAL A 460 -9.45 -17.70 8.81
CA VAL A 460 -10.44 -18.76 8.65
C VAL A 460 -10.39 -19.27 7.21
N ALA A 461 -10.56 -20.57 7.03
CA ALA A 461 -10.58 -21.17 5.70
C ALA A 461 -11.69 -20.55 4.81
N PRO A 462 -11.45 -20.43 3.48
CA PRO A 462 -12.45 -19.89 2.55
C PRO A 462 -13.71 -20.76 2.44
N ASP A 463 -13.59 -22.07 2.68
CA ASP A 463 -14.68 -23.04 2.66
C ASP A 463 -14.48 -24.12 3.74
N SER A 464 -15.53 -24.91 4.00
CA SER A 464 -15.57 -25.94 5.05
C SER A 464 -14.78 -27.22 4.73
N LYS A 465 -14.37 -27.44 3.48
CA LYS A 465 -13.58 -28.61 3.04
C LYS A 465 -12.09 -28.30 2.99
N THR A 466 -11.72 -27.03 2.92
CA THR A 466 -10.35 -26.56 2.83
C THR A 466 -9.65 -26.61 4.20
N VAL A 467 -8.59 -27.43 4.27
CA VAL A 467 -7.68 -27.49 5.42
C VAL A 467 -6.66 -26.33 5.41
N ARG A 468 -6.38 -25.78 4.21
CA ARG A 468 -5.39 -24.70 4.04
C ARG A 468 -5.99 -23.32 4.36
N VAL A 469 -5.64 -22.77 5.52
CA VAL A 469 -5.97 -21.39 5.87
C VAL A 469 -4.90 -20.45 5.31
N SER A 470 -5.22 -19.71 4.24
CA SER A 470 -4.34 -18.65 3.70
C SER A 470 -5.16 -17.50 3.14
N ASN A 471 -4.75 -16.26 3.45
CA ASN A 471 -5.37 -15.05 2.92
C ASN A 471 -5.17 -14.92 1.41
N GLN A 472 -4.06 -15.44 0.87
CA GLN A 472 -3.80 -15.47 -0.57
C GLN A 472 -4.83 -16.32 -1.35
N ARG A 473 -5.53 -17.24 -0.67
CA ARG A 473 -6.57 -18.09 -1.25
C ARG A 473 -7.98 -17.69 -0.85
N GLY A 474 -8.16 -16.46 -0.35
CA GLY A 474 -9.47 -15.92 -0.01
C GLY A 474 -10.02 -16.30 1.35
N GLY A 475 -9.15 -16.66 2.31
CA GLY A 475 -9.56 -16.84 3.70
C GLY A 475 -10.21 -15.57 4.29
N THR A 476 -11.19 -15.77 5.17
CA THR A 476 -11.85 -14.69 5.91
C THR A 476 -11.13 -14.43 7.24
N SER A 477 -11.20 -13.20 7.74
CA SER A 477 -10.66 -12.84 9.05
C SER A 477 -11.76 -12.80 10.11
N LYS A 478 -11.37 -12.93 11.38
CA LYS A 478 -12.23 -12.63 12.54
C LYS A 478 -11.51 -11.66 13.49
N ASP A 479 -12.26 -10.87 14.24
CA ASP A 479 -11.71 -10.18 15.41
C ASP A 479 -11.51 -11.22 16.52
N PHE A 480 -10.42 -11.10 17.27
CA PHE A 480 -10.09 -12.01 18.38
C PHE A 480 -10.39 -11.33 19.70
N TRP A 481 -11.44 -11.77 20.39
CA TRP A 481 -11.85 -11.25 21.69
C TRP A 481 -11.30 -12.09 22.83
N VAL A 482 -10.37 -11.51 23.58
CA VAL A 482 -10.03 -11.98 24.93
C VAL A 482 -10.99 -11.31 25.90
N VAL A 483 -11.83 -12.12 26.57
CA VAL A 483 -12.95 -11.65 27.39
C VAL A 483 -12.76 -11.99 28.86
N GLU A 484 -13.38 -11.16 29.70
CA GLU A 484 -13.35 -11.28 31.15
C GLU A 484 -14.75 -11.27 31.77
N ASP A 485 -14.87 -11.91 32.93
CA ASP A 485 -16.14 -11.96 33.67
C ASP A 485 -16.50 -10.61 34.32
N GLN A 486 -15.49 -9.81 34.70
CA GLN A 486 -15.68 -8.49 35.32
C GLN A 486 -15.22 -7.35 34.42
N VAL A 487 -15.79 -6.16 34.63
CA VAL A 487 -15.34 -4.95 33.96
C VAL A 487 -14.01 -4.52 34.59
N VAL A 488 -12.90 -4.73 33.90
CA VAL A 488 -11.63 -4.12 34.29
C VAL A 488 -11.78 -2.61 34.15
N ARG A 489 -11.79 -1.90 35.27
CA ARG A 489 -11.58 -0.46 35.30
C ARG A 489 -10.11 -0.21 35.03
N GLU A 490 -9.71 -0.24 33.76
CA GLU A 490 -8.42 0.35 33.39
C GLU A 490 -8.44 1.84 33.77
N ASP A 491 -7.33 2.31 34.33
CA ASP A 491 -7.13 3.72 34.62
C ASP A 491 -7.31 4.53 33.34
N LYS A 492 -8.47 5.17 33.20
CA LYS A 492 -8.79 6.09 32.11
C LYS A 492 -7.80 7.27 32.01
N ASN A 493 -6.88 7.41 32.97
CA ASN A 493 -5.93 8.51 33.11
C ASN A 493 -4.48 8.16 32.79
N LYS A 494 -4.14 6.94 32.33
CA LYS A 494 -2.83 6.69 31.65
C LYS A 494 -2.87 7.05 30.15
N ASN A 495 -3.82 7.92 29.77
CA ASN A 495 -3.96 8.51 28.44
C ASN A 495 -2.69 9.27 28.09
N TRP A 496 -2.00 8.83 27.03
CA TRP A 496 -1.21 9.63 26.06
C TRP A 496 -0.22 10.72 26.56
N GLU A 497 -0.05 10.92 27.86
CA GLU A 497 0.85 11.89 28.47
C GLU A 497 2.20 11.23 28.76
N GLN A 498 2.88 10.81 27.70
CA GLN A 498 4.33 10.97 27.70
C GLN A 498 4.64 11.86 26.51
N LYS A 499 5.12 13.06 26.85
CA LYS A 499 5.64 14.08 25.94
C LYS A 499 6.82 13.52 25.16
N SER A 500 6.58 12.63 24.19
CA SER A 500 7.37 12.74 22.97
C SER A 500 6.87 13.99 22.29
N ALA A 501 7.67 15.05 22.35
CA ALA A 501 7.56 16.12 21.40
C ALA A 501 7.86 15.49 20.04
N ILE A 502 6.90 14.78 19.45
CA ILE A 502 6.93 14.38 18.06
C ILE A 502 7.00 15.72 17.35
N ALA A 503 8.22 16.09 16.95
CA ALA A 503 8.43 17.25 16.11
C ALA A 503 7.55 16.99 14.90
N ILE A 504 6.44 17.73 14.79
CA ILE A 504 5.58 17.68 13.61
C ILE A 504 6.52 17.89 12.44
N SER A 505 6.78 16.81 11.70
CA SER A 505 7.71 16.79 10.59
C SER A 505 7.24 17.89 9.64
N GLY A 506 8.05 18.94 9.49
CA GLY A 506 7.72 20.03 8.56
C GLY A 506 7.75 19.53 7.12
N LEU A 507 7.40 20.40 6.18
CA LEU A 507 7.61 20.15 4.74
C LEU A 507 9.07 19.72 4.46
N ASP A 508 10.01 20.25 5.24
CA ASP A 508 11.43 19.94 5.20
C ASP A 508 11.77 18.45 5.41
N ASP A 509 10.95 17.74 6.18
CA ASP A 509 11.17 16.34 6.60
C ASP A 509 10.41 15.33 5.73
N LEU A 510 9.70 15.78 4.69
CA LEU A 510 8.92 14.91 3.82
C LEU A 510 9.85 14.01 2.99
N PRO A 511 9.66 12.67 2.97
CA PRO A 511 10.45 11.77 2.15
C PRO A 511 10.36 12.10 0.66
N SER A 512 11.47 11.96 -0.06
CA SER A 512 11.58 12.36 -1.48
C SER A 512 10.61 11.60 -2.38
N LEU A 513 10.39 10.29 -2.15
CA LEU A 513 9.44 9.51 -2.94
C LEU A 513 7.99 9.90 -2.62
N THR A 514 7.67 10.24 -1.36
CA THR A 514 6.35 10.76 -1.00
C THR A 514 6.08 12.08 -1.71
N ALA A 515 7.07 12.98 -1.70
CA ALA A 515 7.05 14.24 -2.42
C ALA A 515 6.85 14.06 -3.93
N GLU A 516 7.61 13.15 -4.53
CA GLU A 516 7.51 12.82 -5.95
C GLU A 516 6.12 12.27 -6.32
N ASN A 517 5.59 11.32 -5.54
CA ASN A 517 4.26 10.77 -5.78
C ASN A 517 3.14 11.80 -5.63
N LEU A 518 3.25 12.77 -4.70
CA LEU A 518 2.31 13.89 -4.61
C LEU A 518 2.36 14.78 -5.85
N PHE A 519 3.57 15.13 -6.30
CA PHE A 519 3.78 15.92 -7.51
C PHE A 519 3.17 15.23 -8.73
N TRP A 520 3.48 13.95 -8.94
CA TRP A 520 2.94 13.17 -10.05
C TRP A 520 1.43 12.93 -9.94
N ALA A 521 0.88 12.68 -8.75
CA ALA A 521 -0.57 12.58 -8.55
C ALA A 521 -1.27 13.87 -9.02
N GLY A 522 -0.73 15.04 -8.67
CA GLY A 522 -1.24 16.33 -9.16
C GLY A 522 -1.21 16.43 -10.68
N ARG A 523 -0.10 16.03 -11.31
CA ARG A 523 0.01 16.00 -12.78
C ARG A 523 -0.99 15.05 -13.41
N TYR A 524 -1.09 13.81 -12.92
CA TYR A 524 -2.00 12.82 -13.51
C TYR A 524 -3.47 13.22 -13.35
N VAL A 525 -3.87 13.81 -12.22
CA VAL A 525 -5.21 14.37 -12.05
C VAL A 525 -5.45 15.53 -13.04
N GLY A 526 -4.49 16.44 -13.15
CA GLY A 526 -4.55 17.56 -14.11
C GLY A 526 -4.70 17.09 -15.55
N ARG A 527 -3.86 16.14 -15.97
CA ARG A 527 -3.86 15.53 -17.31
C ARG A 527 -5.17 14.81 -17.59
N THR A 528 -5.61 13.95 -16.67
CA THR A 528 -6.87 13.21 -16.80
C THR A 528 -8.05 14.17 -16.95
N LEU A 529 -8.11 15.22 -16.13
CA LEU A 529 -9.21 16.18 -16.15
C LEU A 529 -9.25 16.99 -17.46
N VAL A 530 -8.11 17.50 -17.92
CA VAL A 530 -8.05 18.30 -19.16
C VAL A 530 -8.37 17.42 -20.37
N ASN A 531 -7.78 16.21 -20.44
CA ASN A 531 -8.01 15.28 -21.54
C ASN A 531 -9.47 14.81 -21.56
N ALA A 532 -10.05 14.42 -20.41
CA ALA A 532 -11.44 14.00 -20.33
C ALA A 532 -12.42 15.10 -20.78
N ARG A 533 -12.18 16.36 -20.40
CA ARG A 533 -13.00 17.50 -20.85
C ARG A 533 -12.91 17.72 -22.36
N PHE A 534 -11.70 17.67 -22.92
CA PHE A 534 -11.50 17.88 -24.34
C PHE A 534 -12.08 16.73 -25.16
N ILE A 535 -11.78 15.48 -24.79
CA ILE A 535 -12.35 14.27 -25.39
C ILE A 535 -13.88 14.32 -25.33
N ARG A 536 -14.48 14.73 -24.21
CA ARG A 536 -15.94 14.90 -24.11
C ARG A 536 -16.47 15.89 -25.15
N THR A 537 -15.78 17.00 -25.39
CA THR A 537 -16.15 17.97 -26.44
C THR A 537 -16.07 17.34 -27.82
N VAL A 538 -14.99 16.61 -28.14
CA VAL A 538 -14.82 15.92 -29.42
C VAL A 538 -15.90 14.85 -29.64
N MET A 539 -16.16 14.01 -28.65
CA MET A 539 -17.18 12.96 -28.73
C MET A 539 -18.59 13.54 -28.94
N ARG A 540 -18.90 14.71 -28.35
CA ARG A 540 -20.17 15.42 -28.63
C ARG A 540 -20.26 15.85 -30.09
N GLN A 541 -19.17 16.35 -30.67
CA GLN A 541 -19.15 16.74 -32.08
C GLN A 541 -19.27 15.52 -33.00
N MET A 542 -18.59 14.41 -32.68
CA MET A 542 -18.74 13.16 -33.44
C MET A 542 -20.18 12.65 -33.44
N ALA A 543 -20.88 12.72 -32.30
CA ALA A 543 -22.31 12.35 -32.22
C ALA A 543 -23.21 13.25 -33.07
N MET A 544 -22.89 14.53 -33.21
CA MET A 544 -23.67 15.45 -34.05
C MET A 544 -23.51 15.15 -35.54
N VAL A 545 -22.29 14.81 -35.99
CA VAL A 545 -22.00 14.48 -37.39
C VAL A 545 -22.68 13.16 -37.80
N GLN A 546 -22.68 12.13 -36.94
CA GLN A 546 -23.35 10.85 -37.21
C GLN A 546 -24.86 10.97 -37.47
N ASN A 547 -25.53 11.96 -36.87
CA ASN A 547 -26.99 12.10 -36.94
C ASN A 547 -27.50 12.86 -38.19
N ARG A 548 -26.62 13.44 -39.02
CA ARG A 548 -27.03 14.38 -40.08
C ARG A 548 -26.84 13.89 -41.51
N ASP A 549 -26.24 12.71 -41.75
CA ASP A 549 -25.78 12.28 -43.10
C ASP A 549 -24.98 13.36 -43.86
N GLU A 550 -24.47 14.37 -43.14
CA GLU A 550 -23.57 15.37 -43.67
C GLU A 550 -22.23 14.68 -43.90
N LYS A 551 -21.73 14.75 -45.15
CA LYS A 551 -20.39 14.28 -45.46
C LYS A 551 -19.41 14.87 -44.43
N PRO A 552 -18.37 14.12 -44.01
CA PRO A 552 -17.31 14.64 -43.15
C PRO A 552 -16.45 15.65 -43.92
N GLU A 553 -17.02 16.77 -44.34
CA GLU A 553 -16.33 17.95 -44.87
C GLU A 553 -15.74 18.80 -43.71
N ALA A 554 -15.50 18.14 -42.57
CA ALA A 554 -15.39 18.68 -41.23
C ALA A 554 -13.95 19.06 -40.89
N LEU A 555 -13.38 20.06 -41.56
CA LEU A 555 -12.08 20.65 -41.22
C LEU A 555 -11.97 20.90 -39.70
N LYS A 556 -13.05 21.40 -39.07
CA LYS A 556 -13.15 21.57 -37.61
C LYS A 556 -12.97 20.27 -36.81
N LEU A 557 -13.60 19.16 -37.22
CA LEU A 557 -13.47 17.87 -36.54
C LEU A 557 -12.06 17.30 -36.71
N GLN A 558 -11.46 17.46 -37.89
CA GLN A 558 -10.07 17.06 -38.12
C GLN A 558 -9.09 17.82 -37.20
N VAL A 559 -9.29 19.13 -37.03
CA VAL A 559 -8.51 19.95 -36.10
C VAL A 559 -8.71 19.47 -34.66
N LEU A 560 -9.94 19.18 -34.24
CA LEU A 560 -10.22 18.63 -32.91
C LEU A 560 -9.55 17.27 -32.68
N LEU A 561 -9.62 16.35 -33.64
CA LEU A 561 -9.00 15.02 -33.56
C LEU A 561 -7.47 15.10 -33.51
N LYS A 562 -6.85 15.96 -34.33
CA LYS A 562 -5.40 16.26 -34.23
C LYS A 562 -5.04 16.83 -32.87
N THR A 563 -5.86 17.74 -32.34
CA THR A 563 -5.67 18.30 -31.00
C THR A 563 -5.73 17.22 -29.90
N VAL A 564 -6.61 16.20 -30.03
CA VAL A 564 -6.60 15.05 -29.10
C VAL A 564 -5.21 14.41 -29.09
N THR A 565 -4.63 14.14 -30.26
CA THR A 565 -3.29 13.52 -30.37
C THR A 565 -2.21 14.37 -29.70
N HIS A 566 -2.23 15.69 -29.90
CA HIS A 566 -1.27 16.59 -29.27
C HIS A 566 -1.42 16.65 -27.73
N LEU A 567 -2.64 16.57 -27.20
CA LEU A 567 -2.90 16.61 -25.75
C LEU A 567 -2.59 15.30 -25.04
N THR A 568 -2.90 14.18 -25.67
CA THR A 568 -2.64 12.85 -25.10
C THR A 568 -1.21 12.40 -25.36
N GLY A 569 -0.53 12.97 -26.38
CA GLY A 569 0.80 12.53 -26.80
C GLY A 569 0.77 11.18 -27.52
N THR A 570 -0.39 10.73 -28.00
CA THR A 570 -0.60 9.41 -28.59
C THR A 570 -0.23 9.36 -30.08
N TYR A 571 0.95 9.86 -30.44
CA TYR A 571 1.46 9.88 -31.82
C TYR A 571 1.68 8.46 -32.39
N PRO A 572 1.55 8.27 -33.72
CA PRO A 572 1.21 9.26 -34.76
C PRO A 572 -0.26 9.73 -34.73
N GLY A 573 -1.15 8.97 -34.07
CA GLY A 573 -2.55 9.33 -33.85
C GLY A 573 -3.27 9.86 -35.09
N PHE A 574 -3.97 10.99 -34.94
CA PHE A 574 -4.67 11.69 -36.03
C PHE A 574 -3.78 12.64 -36.85
N THR A 575 -2.47 12.68 -36.57
CA THR A 575 -1.54 13.63 -37.22
C THR A 575 -0.82 13.01 -38.42
N GLU A 576 -0.49 11.72 -38.34
CA GLU A 576 0.26 10.99 -39.36
C GLU A 576 -0.32 9.58 -39.59
N LYS A 577 0.18 8.86 -40.58
CA LYS A 577 -0.23 7.47 -40.85
C LYS A 577 0.36 6.53 -39.78
N ASN A 578 -0.39 5.48 -39.43
CA ASN A 578 0.11 4.44 -38.53
C ASN A 578 1.20 3.58 -39.20
N LYS A 579 1.81 2.64 -38.46
CA LYS A 579 2.87 1.74 -38.96
C LYS A 579 2.42 0.84 -40.12
N GLU A 580 1.11 0.60 -40.24
CA GLU A 580 0.48 -0.20 -41.29
C GLU A 580 0.08 0.65 -42.51
N GLY A 581 0.37 1.96 -42.49
CA GLY A 581 0.10 2.88 -43.59
C GLY A 581 -1.32 3.46 -43.63
N HIS A 582 -2.16 3.13 -42.66
CA HIS A 582 -3.54 3.62 -42.55
C HIS A 582 -3.61 4.90 -41.69
N PRO A 583 -4.22 6.00 -42.17
CA PRO A 583 -4.47 7.18 -41.36
C PRO A 583 -5.60 6.89 -40.36
N ALA A 584 -5.42 7.30 -39.10
CA ALA A 584 -6.46 7.12 -38.07
C ALA A 584 -7.78 7.86 -38.38
N MET A 585 -7.74 8.82 -39.31
CA MET A 585 -8.90 9.54 -39.80
C MET A 585 -9.91 8.66 -40.56
N ASP A 586 -9.49 7.50 -41.06
CA ASP A 586 -10.38 6.55 -41.76
C ASP A 586 -11.32 5.81 -40.80
N SER A 587 -10.95 5.71 -39.52
CA SER A 587 -11.74 5.05 -38.47
C SER A 587 -11.64 5.83 -37.15
N PRO A 588 -12.17 7.07 -37.11
CA PRO A 588 -11.92 7.99 -36.02
C PRO A 588 -12.52 7.52 -34.70
N TYR A 589 -13.60 6.72 -34.76
CA TYR A 589 -14.21 6.15 -33.57
C TYR A 589 -13.32 5.09 -32.90
N GLU A 590 -12.76 4.16 -33.68
CA GLU A 590 -11.84 3.12 -33.18
C GLU A 590 -10.57 3.74 -32.57
N GLU A 591 -10.00 4.75 -33.24
CA GLU A 591 -8.83 5.45 -32.71
C GLU A 591 -9.18 6.20 -31.40
N MET A 592 -10.34 6.88 -31.35
CA MET A 592 -10.80 7.53 -30.11
C MET A 592 -11.02 6.50 -28.99
N LEU A 593 -11.59 5.33 -29.29
CA LEU A 593 -11.72 4.25 -28.31
C LEU A 593 -10.35 3.78 -27.80
N SER A 594 -9.35 3.62 -28.67
CA SER A 594 -7.97 3.30 -28.26
C SER A 594 -7.39 4.38 -27.35
N VAL A 595 -7.51 5.66 -27.73
CA VAL A 595 -7.02 6.80 -26.92
C VAL A 595 -7.72 6.90 -25.56
N ILE A 596 -8.97 6.45 -25.45
CA ILE A 596 -9.72 6.43 -24.19
C ILE A 596 -9.37 5.18 -23.37
N ARG A 597 -9.38 3.98 -23.95
CA ARG A 597 -9.42 2.71 -23.21
C ARG A 597 -8.10 1.95 -23.12
N ASP A 598 -7.17 2.14 -24.04
CA ASP A 598 -5.97 1.30 -24.10
C ASP A 598 -5.00 1.62 -22.95
N LYS A 599 -4.92 0.72 -21.96
CA LYS A 599 -4.04 0.86 -20.79
C LYS A 599 -2.54 0.78 -21.13
N ASN A 600 -2.18 0.17 -22.25
CA ASN A 600 -0.79 -0.03 -22.68
C ASN A 600 -0.31 1.10 -23.60
N ARG A 601 -1.23 1.89 -24.15
CA ARG A 601 -0.89 3.05 -24.97
C ARG A 601 -0.52 4.24 -24.10
N VAL A 602 0.79 4.54 -24.04
CA VAL A 602 1.31 5.70 -23.30
C VAL A 602 0.58 6.97 -23.73
N GLY A 603 0.09 7.72 -22.74
CA GLY A 603 -0.62 8.98 -22.96
C GLY A 603 -2.14 8.86 -23.14
N SER A 604 -2.67 7.65 -23.33
CA SER A 604 -4.11 7.39 -23.32
C SER A 604 -4.75 7.80 -21.98
N LEU A 605 -6.08 7.97 -21.99
CA LEU A 605 -6.82 8.29 -20.77
C LEU A 605 -6.74 7.13 -19.76
N ALA A 606 -6.88 5.88 -20.23
CA ALA A 606 -6.72 4.68 -19.40
C ALA A 606 -5.33 4.57 -18.77
N HIS A 607 -4.28 4.78 -19.55
CA HIS A 607 -2.90 4.76 -19.07
C HIS A 607 -2.69 5.85 -18.00
N THR A 608 -3.18 7.07 -18.23
CA THR A 608 -3.05 8.18 -17.27
C THR A 608 -3.81 7.89 -15.96
N ILE A 609 -5.01 7.31 -16.03
CA ILE A 609 -5.75 6.86 -14.84
C ILE A 609 -4.98 5.77 -14.10
N GLY A 610 -4.37 4.81 -14.80
CA GLY A 610 -3.50 3.81 -14.19
C GLY A 610 -2.29 4.41 -13.47
N MET A 611 -1.63 5.41 -14.07
CA MET A 611 -0.51 6.12 -13.45
C MET A 611 -0.93 6.95 -12.23
N PHE A 612 -2.12 7.57 -12.28
CA PHE A 612 -2.73 8.20 -11.12
C PHE A 612 -2.96 7.16 -10.01
N SER A 613 -3.52 5.99 -10.33
CA SER A 613 -3.72 4.90 -9.37
C SER A 613 -2.40 4.50 -8.70
N HIS A 614 -1.35 4.23 -9.47
CA HIS A 614 -0.04 3.85 -8.91
C HIS A 614 0.53 4.91 -7.97
N SER A 615 0.46 6.18 -8.34
CA SER A 615 0.94 7.28 -7.50
C SER A 615 0.09 7.39 -6.22
N TYR A 616 -1.23 7.28 -6.36
CA TYR A 616 -2.18 7.33 -5.25
C TYR A 616 -1.93 6.21 -4.24
N TYR A 617 -1.81 4.96 -4.69
CA TYR A 617 -1.53 3.82 -3.80
C TYR A 617 -0.21 3.96 -3.03
N SER A 618 0.81 4.55 -3.66
CA SER A 618 2.15 4.67 -3.08
C SER A 618 2.21 5.63 -1.88
N ILE A 619 1.23 6.51 -1.71
CA ILE A 619 1.13 7.46 -0.59
C ILE A 619 -0.17 7.30 0.20
N ARG A 620 -0.65 6.05 0.31
CA ARG A 620 -1.88 5.66 1.03
C ARG A 620 -2.00 6.28 2.42
N ASN A 621 -0.90 6.37 3.15
CA ASN A 621 -0.85 6.88 4.52
C ASN A 621 -1.24 8.36 4.66
N LEU A 622 -1.29 9.13 3.56
CA LEU A 622 -1.67 10.54 3.55
C LEU A 622 -3.16 10.79 3.24
N TRP A 623 -3.87 9.81 2.69
CA TRP A 623 -5.23 10.01 2.21
C TRP A 623 -6.26 9.81 3.31
N SER A 624 -7.27 10.70 3.34
CA SER A 624 -8.44 10.50 4.19
C SER A 624 -9.35 9.40 3.64
N SER A 625 -10.26 8.89 4.48
CA SER A 625 -11.29 7.94 4.05
C SER A 625 -12.17 8.48 2.92
N ASP A 626 -12.49 9.78 2.94
CA ASP A 626 -13.29 10.41 1.88
C ASP A 626 -12.58 10.44 0.53
N MET A 627 -11.27 10.73 0.53
CA MET A 627 -10.46 10.65 -0.69
C MET A 627 -10.43 9.22 -1.22
N TRP A 628 -10.26 8.26 -0.32
CA TRP A 628 -10.26 6.85 -0.66
C TRP A 628 -11.54 6.43 -1.36
N ARG A 629 -12.70 6.83 -0.81
CA ARG A 629 -14.01 6.57 -1.42
C ARG A 629 -14.15 7.17 -2.81
N VAL A 630 -13.74 8.42 -3.01
CA VAL A 630 -13.78 9.06 -4.34
C VAL A 630 -12.88 8.33 -5.33
N PHE A 631 -11.67 7.95 -4.91
CA PHE A 631 -10.74 7.19 -5.73
C PHE A 631 -11.31 5.82 -6.12
N GLU A 632 -11.89 5.07 -5.18
CA GLU A 632 -12.56 3.80 -5.45
C GLU A 632 -13.71 3.93 -6.45
N ASN A 633 -14.49 5.01 -6.35
CA ASN A 633 -15.54 5.30 -7.32
C ASN A 633 -14.98 5.55 -8.73
N ILE A 634 -13.81 6.20 -8.85
CA ILE A 634 -13.11 6.36 -10.13
C ILE A 634 -12.68 4.99 -10.67
N GLN A 635 -12.07 4.14 -9.83
CA GLN A 635 -11.63 2.80 -10.26
C GLN A 635 -12.80 1.93 -10.71
N LYS A 636 -13.87 1.84 -9.92
CA LYS A 636 -15.07 1.05 -10.24
C LYS A 636 -15.76 1.54 -11.52
N LEU A 637 -15.90 2.86 -11.66
CA LEU A 637 -16.44 3.45 -12.88
C LEU A 637 -15.62 3.04 -14.11
N TRP A 638 -14.29 3.12 -13.99
CA TRP A 638 -13.38 2.84 -15.08
C TRP A 638 -13.32 1.35 -15.43
N GLN A 639 -13.23 0.47 -14.43
CA GLN A 639 -13.20 -0.97 -14.62
C GLN A 639 -14.47 -1.47 -15.32
N ASN A 640 -15.65 -1.05 -14.87
CA ASN A 640 -16.91 -1.40 -15.53
C ASN A 640 -16.93 -0.94 -17.00
N PHE A 641 -16.40 0.25 -17.28
CA PHE A 641 -16.31 0.75 -18.67
C PHE A 641 -15.29 -0.03 -19.52
N GLN A 642 -14.23 -0.56 -18.92
CA GLN A 642 -13.23 -1.37 -19.60
C GLN A 642 -13.73 -2.78 -19.97
N GLU A 643 -14.71 -3.31 -19.24
CA GLU A 643 -15.31 -4.63 -19.50
C GLU A 643 -16.45 -4.56 -20.54
N GLU A 644 -16.93 -3.37 -20.89
CA GLU A 644 -18.01 -3.20 -21.87
C GLU A 644 -17.51 -3.43 -23.32
N GLU A 645 -18.21 -4.29 -24.06
CA GLU A 645 -18.01 -4.48 -25.50
C GLU A 645 -18.70 -3.35 -26.29
N ASN A 646 -17.97 -2.71 -27.23
CA ASN A 646 -18.49 -1.69 -28.15
C ASN A 646 -19.41 -0.60 -27.53
N PRO A 647 -18.90 0.20 -26.58
CA PRO A 647 -19.72 1.16 -25.82
C PRO A 647 -20.15 2.36 -26.69
N SER A 648 -21.44 2.66 -26.79
CA SER A 648 -21.93 3.80 -27.60
C SER A 648 -21.35 5.17 -27.20
N ILE A 649 -21.37 6.16 -28.12
CA ILE A 649 -20.89 7.52 -27.83
C ILE A 649 -21.58 8.13 -26.59
N LEU A 650 -22.89 7.93 -26.44
CA LEU A 650 -23.63 8.39 -25.26
C LEU A 650 -23.13 7.76 -23.96
N ARG A 651 -22.78 6.46 -23.99
CA ARG A 651 -22.20 5.76 -22.86
C ARG A 651 -20.84 6.35 -22.49
N ILE A 652 -19.97 6.58 -23.47
CA ILE A 652 -18.66 7.23 -23.29
C ILE A 652 -18.84 8.62 -22.64
N LEU A 653 -19.76 9.44 -23.16
CA LEU A 653 -20.05 10.76 -22.60
C LEU A 653 -20.51 10.69 -21.13
N LYS A 654 -21.33 9.69 -20.77
CA LYS A 654 -21.76 9.46 -19.38
C LYS A 654 -20.58 9.14 -18.47
N VAL A 655 -19.68 8.25 -18.91
CA VAL A 655 -18.45 7.90 -18.15
C VAL A 655 -17.58 9.14 -17.96
N LEU A 656 -17.31 9.90 -19.03
CA LEU A 656 -16.46 11.09 -18.96
C LEU A 656 -17.03 12.14 -18.01
N ASN A 657 -18.36 12.36 -18.01
CA ASN A 657 -18.99 13.29 -17.07
C ASN A 657 -18.83 12.81 -15.61
N GLN A 658 -19.06 11.53 -15.34
CA GLN A 658 -18.89 10.97 -13.99
C GLN A 658 -17.44 11.07 -13.54
N LEU A 659 -16.48 10.73 -14.41
CA LEU A 659 -15.05 10.86 -14.14
C LEU A 659 -14.66 12.29 -13.81
N ILE A 660 -15.11 13.28 -14.61
CA ILE A 660 -14.84 14.69 -14.36
C ILE A 660 -15.38 15.12 -12.99
N THR A 661 -16.61 14.73 -12.64
CA THR A 661 -17.20 15.05 -11.32
C THR A 661 -16.38 14.46 -10.17
N GLN A 662 -15.97 13.20 -10.28
CA GLN A 662 -15.16 12.55 -9.23
C GLN A 662 -13.77 13.18 -9.10
N LEU A 663 -13.12 13.55 -10.21
CA LEU A 663 -11.83 14.25 -10.18
C LEU A 663 -11.94 15.64 -9.53
N ILE A 664 -13.02 16.38 -9.79
CA ILE A 664 -13.25 17.68 -9.14
C ILE A 664 -13.48 17.51 -7.64
N ALA A 665 -14.28 16.51 -7.24
CA ALA A 665 -14.49 16.18 -5.83
C ALA A 665 -13.15 15.81 -5.15
N PHE A 666 -12.34 14.99 -5.80
CA PHE A 666 -11.01 14.62 -5.33
C PHE A 666 -10.09 15.84 -5.12
N MET A 667 -10.06 16.75 -6.09
CA MET A 667 -9.29 17.98 -6.00
C MET A 667 -9.71 18.85 -4.81
N GLY A 668 -11.02 18.95 -4.53
CA GLY A 668 -11.54 19.69 -3.37
C GLY A 668 -11.15 19.04 -2.04
N LEU A 669 -11.29 17.71 -1.93
CA LEU A 669 -10.93 16.98 -0.72
C LEU A 669 -9.45 17.10 -0.37
N ILE A 670 -8.56 17.11 -1.38
CA ILE A 670 -7.12 17.31 -1.19
C ILE A 670 -6.80 18.63 -0.51
N GLU A 671 -7.46 19.70 -0.95
CA GLU A 671 -7.25 21.03 -0.37
C GLU A 671 -7.69 21.11 1.09
N GLU A 672 -8.72 20.33 1.47
CA GLU A 672 -9.27 20.29 2.82
C GLU A 672 -8.46 19.39 3.78
N SER A 673 -8.02 18.22 3.33
CA SER A 673 -7.55 17.16 4.25
C SER A 673 -6.03 17.09 4.45
N ILE A 674 -5.21 17.62 3.53
CA ILE A 674 -3.75 17.48 3.59
C ILE A 674 -3.13 18.79 4.03
N MET A 675 -2.23 18.74 5.02
CA MET A 675 -1.52 19.95 5.44
C MET A 675 -0.43 20.34 4.43
N VAL A 676 -0.14 21.64 4.36
CA VAL A 676 1.05 22.13 3.62
C VAL A 676 2.32 21.42 4.07
N LYS A 677 2.49 21.16 5.37
CA LYS A 677 3.65 20.44 5.92
C LYS A 677 3.76 18.98 5.46
N GLN A 678 2.66 18.37 5.03
CA GLN A 678 2.63 16.99 4.51
C GLN A 678 2.85 16.92 3.00
N GLY A 679 3.16 18.05 2.34
CA GLY A 679 3.49 18.08 0.92
C GLY A 679 2.36 18.54 -0.01
N LEU A 680 1.24 19.07 0.50
CA LEU A 680 0.13 19.59 -0.32
C LEU A 680 0.59 20.50 -1.48
N LEU A 681 1.64 21.31 -1.24
CA LEU A 681 2.19 22.20 -2.26
C LEU A 681 2.70 21.44 -3.49
N LEU A 682 3.31 20.28 -3.31
CA LEU A 682 3.86 19.50 -4.42
C LEU A 682 2.75 19.00 -5.35
N TYR A 683 1.62 18.57 -4.78
CA TYR A 683 0.43 18.24 -5.54
C TYR A 683 -0.05 19.43 -6.39
N PHE A 684 -0.17 20.62 -5.79
CA PHE A 684 -0.62 21.81 -6.52
C PHE A 684 0.39 22.27 -7.58
N ILE A 685 1.69 22.21 -7.30
CA ILE A 685 2.74 22.54 -8.26
C ILE A 685 2.63 21.60 -9.47
N GLY A 686 2.53 20.29 -9.26
CA GLY A 686 2.34 19.31 -10.33
C GLY A 686 1.05 19.57 -11.13
N LEU A 687 -0.07 19.75 -10.42
CA LEU A 687 -1.38 20.02 -11.03
C LEU A 687 -1.36 21.28 -11.92
N GLN A 688 -0.85 22.39 -11.41
CA GLN A 688 -0.83 23.66 -12.13
C GLN A 688 0.15 23.65 -13.30
N LEU A 689 1.31 23.03 -13.13
CA LEU A 689 2.29 22.89 -14.20
C LEU A 689 1.68 22.08 -15.36
N GLU A 690 1.05 20.93 -15.06
CA GLU A 690 0.40 20.11 -16.09
C GLU A 690 -0.77 20.83 -16.78
N GLN A 691 -1.67 21.47 -16.01
CA GLN A 691 -2.79 22.21 -16.59
C GLN A 691 -2.34 23.39 -17.45
N SER A 692 -1.24 24.06 -17.07
CA SER A 692 -0.64 25.15 -17.83
C SER A 692 -0.08 24.64 -19.16
N MET A 693 0.70 23.56 -19.13
CA MET A 693 1.24 22.94 -20.35
C MET A 693 0.13 22.48 -21.30
N LEU A 694 -0.90 21.80 -20.80
CA LEU A 694 -2.01 21.35 -21.65
C LEU A 694 -2.90 22.50 -22.14
N THR A 695 -2.97 23.62 -21.41
CA THR A 695 -3.63 24.83 -21.89
C THR A 695 -2.87 25.46 -23.04
N ILE A 696 -1.54 25.54 -22.93
CA ILE A 696 -0.67 25.98 -24.03
C ILE A 696 -0.85 25.07 -25.25
N THR A 697 -0.83 23.74 -25.09
CA THR A 697 -1.03 22.79 -26.19
C THR A 697 -2.39 22.97 -26.88
N LYS A 698 -3.48 23.14 -26.11
CA LYS A 698 -4.81 23.44 -26.67
C LYS A 698 -4.81 24.73 -27.46
N CYS A 699 -4.29 25.82 -26.88
CA CYS A 699 -4.25 27.12 -27.54
C CYS A 699 -3.40 27.08 -28.81
N ARG A 700 -2.24 26.42 -28.77
CA ARG A 700 -1.37 26.30 -29.94
C ARG A 700 -2.04 25.50 -31.06
N SER A 701 -2.65 24.36 -30.72
CA SER A 701 -3.32 23.49 -31.69
C SER A 701 -4.57 24.12 -32.32
N LEU A 702 -5.31 24.93 -31.57
CA LEU A 702 -6.60 25.51 -32.03
C LEU A 702 -6.49 26.94 -32.56
N LEU A 703 -5.52 27.73 -32.09
CA LEU A 703 -5.48 29.18 -32.33
C LEU A 703 -4.29 29.63 -33.19
N ALA A 704 -3.20 28.85 -33.27
CA ALA A 704 -2.00 29.27 -34.01
C ALA A 704 -2.26 29.39 -35.52
N ILE A 705 -3.17 28.58 -36.06
CA ILE A 705 -3.58 28.62 -37.46
C ILE A 705 -4.89 29.43 -37.56
N LYS A 706 -4.91 30.38 -38.49
CA LYS A 706 -6.09 31.15 -38.88
C LYS A 706 -6.94 30.33 -39.84
N TYR A 707 -8.22 30.21 -39.54
CA TYR A 707 -9.19 29.52 -40.40
C TYR A 707 -10.23 30.50 -40.93
N ASP A 708 -11.13 30.00 -41.79
CA ASP A 708 -12.31 30.77 -42.21
C ASP A 708 -13.14 31.21 -40.99
N PRO A 709 -13.79 32.39 -41.02
CA PRO A 709 -14.42 32.99 -39.85
C PRO A 709 -15.39 32.07 -39.10
N GLN A 710 -16.16 31.24 -39.81
CA GLN A 710 -17.10 30.31 -39.19
C GLN A 710 -16.39 29.15 -38.48
N VAL A 711 -15.34 28.60 -39.08
CA VAL A 711 -14.53 27.52 -38.48
C VAL A 711 -13.80 28.05 -37.26
N GLU A 712 -13.24 29.26 -37.36
CA GLU A 712 -12.56 29.92 -36.26
C GLU A 712 -13.50 30.18 -35.07
N TYR A 713 -14.72 30.67 -35.32
CA TYR A 713 -15.73 30.83 -34.28
C TYR A 713 -16.04 29.51 -33.55
N ASP A 714 -16.29 28.44 -34.31
CA ASP A 714 -16.57 27.10 -33.75
C ASP A 714 -15.39 26.60 -32.89
N LEU A 715 -14.15 26.75 -33.37
CA LEU A 715 -12.94 26.35 -32.64
C LEU A 715 -12.76 27.13 -31.34
N LEU A 716 -13.05 28.45 -31.34
CA LEU A 716 -13.03 29.27 -30.13
C LEU A 716 -14.11 28.83 -29.13
N GLU A 717 -15.32 28.51 -29.61
CA GLU A 717 -16.39 27.98 -28.74
C GLU A 717 -16.02 26.61 -28.16
N TYR A 718 -15.41 25.71 -28.94
CA TYR A 718 -14.94 24.41 -28.45
C TYR A 718 -13.80 24.53 -27.43
N LEU A 719 -12.87 25.48 -27.64
CA LEU A 719 -11.82 25.80 -26.66
C LEU A 719 -12.46 26.28 -25.35
N LEU A 720 -13.34 27.29 -25.40
CA LEU A 720 -14.01 27.84 -24.22
C LEU A 720 -14.88 26.79 -23.50
N THR A 721 -15.54 25.90 -24.24
CA THR A 721 -16.36 24.81 -23.67
C THR A 721 -15.50 23.77 -22.98
N SER A 722 -14.44 23.28 -23.63
CA SER A 722 -13.53 22.29 -23.03
C SER A 722 -12.73 22.86 -21.84
N HIS A 723 -12.53 24.18 -21.80
CA HIS A 723 -11.86 24.87 -20.71
C HIS A 723 -12.80 25.28 -19.55
N GLU A 724 -14.11 25.11 -19.69
CA GLU A 724 -15.17 25.58 -18.76
C GLU A 724 -15.16 27.11 -18.55
N SER A 725 -14.93 27.85 -19.64
CA SER A 725 -14.81 29.31 -19.63
C SER A 725 -15.89 30.00 -20.47
N LEU A 726 -16.71 29.25 -21.21
CA LEU A 726 -17.73 29.81 -22.10
C LEU A 726 -18.75 30.72 -21.38
N ASN A 727 -19.22 30.31 -20.21
CA ASN A 727 -20.18 31.11 -19.43
C ASN A 727 -19.53 32.41 -18.92
N ILE A 728 -18.27 32.34 -18.48
CA ILE A 728 -17.52 33.50 -17.98
C ILE A 728 -17.21 34.46 -19.13
N TYR A 729 -16.85 33.93 -20.31
CA TYR A 729 -16.67 34.73 -21.51
C TYR A 729 -17.96 35.50 -21.86
N ARG A 730 -19.09 34.79 -21.94
CA ARG A 730 -20.40 35.40 -22.25
C ARG A 730 -20.81 36.46 -21.22
N TYR A 731 -20.52 36.21 -19.94
CA TYR A 731 -20.78 37.19 -18.87
C TYR A 731 -19.90 38.44 -19.00
N SER A 732 -18.61 38.27 -19.28
CA SER A 732 -17.62 39.35 -19.25
C SER A 732 -17.68 40.25 -20.48
N TYR A 733 -17.74 39.66 -21.68
CA TYR A 733 -17.63 40.41 -22.94
C TYR A 733 -18.98 40.75 -23.58
N ARG A 734 -20.07 40.02 -23.25
CA ARG A 734 -21.44 40.24 -23.77
C ARG A 734 -21.53 40.41 -25.30
N SER A 735 -20.57 39.84 -26.03
CA SER A 735 -20.38 40.03 -27.46
C SER A 735 -20.21 38.69 -28.18
N HIS A 736 -20.06 38.75 -29.51
CA HIS A 736 -19.68 37.60 -30.31
C HIS A 736 -18.30 37.07 -29.88
N ILE A 737 -18.03 35.77 -30.09
CA ILE A 737 -16.74 35.19 -29.69
C ILE A 737 -15.65 35.73 -30.61
N GLN A 738 -14.66 36.41 -30.03
CA GLN A 738 -13.53 37.02 -30.73
C GLN A 738 -12.22 36.49 -30.14
N LEU A 739 -11.24 36.22 -31.00
CA LEU A 739 -9.96 35.66 -30.59
C LEU A 739 -9.26 36.51 -29.52
N GLU A 740 -9.25 37.83 -29.69
CA GLU A 740 -8.58 38.76 -28.77
C GLU A 740 -9.08 38.60 -27.33
N HIS A 741 -10.40 38.63 -27.14
CA HIS A 741 -11.04 38.43 -25.85
C HIS A 741 -10.87 37.00 -25.29
N VAL A 742 -10.73 35.99 -26.17
CA VAL A 742 -10.40 34.63 -25.75
C VAL A 742 -8.96 34.56 -25.24
N LEU A 743 -8.00 35.21 -25.90
CA LEU A 743 -6.61 35.30 -25.41
C LEU A 743 -6.55 36.07 -24.09
N ASP A 744 -7.29 37.18 -23.96
CA ASP A 744 -7.39 37.93 -22.72
C ASP A 744 -7.87 37.03 -21.58
N LEU A 745 -8.97 36.30 -21.76
CA LEU A 745 -9.55 35.47 -20.70
C LEU A 745 -8.73 34.21 -20.39
N VAL A 746 -8.33 33.45 -21.42
CA VAL A 746 -7.73 32.12 -21.26
C VAL A 746 -6.23 32.19 -20.98
N ILE A 747 -5.55 33.21 -21.50
CA ILE A 747 -4.08 33.33 -21.39
C ILE A 747 -3.68 34.44 -20.42
N LEU A 748 -4.17 35.67 -20.61
CA LEU A 748 -3.57 36.87 -20.00
C LEU A 748 -4.22 37.32 -18.67
N ASP A 749 -5.45 36.88 -18.39
CA ASP A 749 -6.21 37.27 -17.20
C ASP A 749 -5.46 36.89 -15.90
N VAL A 750 -5.44 37.78 -14.91
CA VAL A 750 -4.69 37.58 -13.64
C VAL A 750 -5.56 37.16 -12.46
N GLU A 751 -6.88 37.18 -12.62
CA GLU A 751 -7.87 36.93 -11.57
C GLU A 751 -8.67 35.64 -11.82
N TYR A 752 -8.85 35.27 -13.09
CA TYR A 752 -9.56 34.06 -13.46
C TYR A 752 -8.73 32.81 -13.16
N ALA A 753 -9.20 31.98 -12.24
CA ALA A 753 -8.45 30.84 -11.71
C ALA A 753 -7.94 29.81 -12.74
N ARG A 754 -8.52 29.79 -13.96
CA ARG A 754 -8.16 28.87 -15.04
C ARG A 754 -7.32 29.51 -16.13
N SER A 755 -7.14 30.83 -16.11
CA SER A 755 -6.26 31.50 -17.06
C SER A 755 -4.82 31.02 -16.86
N LEU A 756 -4.04 31.01 -17.94
CA LEU A 756 -2.65 30.63 -17.87
C LEU A 756 -1.87 31.53 -16.91
N THR A 757 -2.06 32.86 -16.99
CA THR A 757 -1.34 33.81 -16.13
C THR A 757 -1.67 33.65 -14.65
N PHE A 758 -2.92 33.36 -14.27
CA PHE A 758 -3.28 33.05 -12.89
C PHE A 758 -2.59 31.77 -12.39
N MET A 759 -2.63 30.70 -13.20
CA MET A 759 -1.99 29.43 -12.84
C MET A 759 -0.48 29.61 -12.66
N ILE A 760 0.19 30.35 -13.54
CA ILE A 760 1.63 30.64 -13.40
C ILE A 760 1.93 31.48 -12.16
N LYS A 761 1.09 32.48 -11.83
CA LYS A 761 1.22 33.28 -10.61
C LYS A 761 1.12 32.43 -9.34
N ARG A 762 0.16 31.51 -9.28
CA ARG A 762 0.01 30.58 -8.14
C ARG A 762 1.16 29.57 -8.10
N LEU A 763 1.60 29.04 -9.23
CA LEU A 763 2.77 28.16 -9.34
C LEU A 763 4.03 28.84 -8.77
N GLN A 764 4.27 30.10 -9.13
CA GLN A 764 5.39 30.88 -8.59
C GLN A 764 5.32 31.03 -7.07
N LYS A 765 4.13 31.31 -6.52
CA LYS A 765 3.90 31.44 -5.08
C LYS A 765 4.15 30.12 -4.35
N ASP A 766 3.67 29.01 -4.89
CA ASP A 766 3.82 27.69 -4.25
C ASP A 766 5.28 27.21 -4.32
N ILE A 767 5.97 27.41 -5.45
CA ILE A 767 7.39 27.13 -5.60
C ILE A 767 8.23 27.94 -4.61
N ALA A 768 7.92 29.22 -4.38
CA ALA A 768 8.65 30.07 -3.44
C ALA A 768 8.57 29.56 -1.98
N ARG A 769 7.58 28.72 -1.65
CA ARG A 769 7.37 28.16 -0.31
C ARG A 769 8.04 26.79 -0.10
N LEU A 770 8.58 26.18 -1.16
CA LEU A 770 9.34 24.94 -1.01
C LEU A 770 10.59 25.15 -0.14
N PRO A 771 11.19 24.09 0.41
CA PRO A 771 12.46 24.20 1.12
C PRO A 771 13.57 24.67 0.19
N HIS A 772 14.29 25.74 0.54
CA HIS A 772 15.44 26.23 -0.22
C HIS A 772 16.69 26.28 0.67
N SER A 773 17.88 26.10 0.08
CA SER A 773 19.13 26.43 0.75
C SER A 773 19.16 27.95 1.00
N ARG A 774 19.01 28.36 2.27
CA ARG A 774 18.90 29.78 2.68
C ARG A 774 20.14 30.64 2.39
N LYS A 775 21.21 30.08 1.80
CA LYS A 775 22.47 30.78 1.57
C LYS A 775 22.54 31.59 0.27
N ASP A 776 21.66 31.37 -0.70
CA ASP A 776 21.69 32.15 -1.94
C ASP A 776 20.57 33.19 -1.98
N GLN A 777 20.94 34.48 -2.03
CA GLN A 777 20.05 35.57 -2.44
C GLN A 777 19.62 35.44 -3.92
N GLN A 778 20.08 34.40 -4.62
CA GLN A 778 19.82 34.15 -6.03
C GLN A 778 18.65 33.19 -6.21
N LEU A 779 17.83 33.46 -7.24
CA LEU A 779 16.78 32.53 -7.66
C LEU A 779 17.40 31.22 -8.19
N THR A 780 16.80 30.09 -7.82
CA THR A 780 17.14 28.79 -8.40
C THR A 780 16.73 28.72 -9.89
N SER A 781 17.24 27.72 -10.63
CA SER A 781 16.94 27.56 -12.06
C SER A 781 15.44 27.46 -12.34
N TYR A 782 14.71 26.62 -11.59
CA TYR A 782 13.25 26.49 -11.72
C TYR A 782 12.51 27.79 -11.37
N GLN A 783 12.96 28.55 -10.36
CA GLN A 783 12.38 29.87 -10.04
C GLN A 783 12.59 30.88 -11.17
N LYS A 784 13.79 30.89 -11.78
CA LYS A 784 14.10 31.74 -12.93
C LYS A 784 13.20 31.41 -14.12
N TYR A 785 13.03 30.13 -14.46
CA TYR A 785 12.18 29.72 -15.58
C TYR A 785 10.72 30.12 -15.38
N VAL A 786 10.13 29.86 -14.20
CA VAL A 786 8.74 30.25 -13.92
C VAL A 786 8.58 31.77 -13.91
N PHE A 787 9.55 32.50 -13.36
CA PHE A 787 9.56 33.96 -13.42
C PHE A 787 9.61 34.49 -14.85
N SER A 788 10.40 33.86 -15.74
CA SER A 788 10.45 34.20 -17.16
C SER A 788 9.11 33.93 -17.86
N VAL A 789 8.44 32.81 -17.56
CA VAL A 789 7.08 32.51 -18.07
C VAL A 789 6.11 33.61 -17.65
N PHE A 790 6.07 33.93 -16.35
CA PHE A 790 5.18 34.98 -15.83
C PHE A 790 5.47 36.34 -16.47
N SER A 791 6.74 36.72 -16.58
CA SER A 791 7.15 37.99 -17.16
C SER A 791 6.74 38.10 -18.63
N LYS A 792 6.96 37.04 -19.43
CA LYS A 792 6.53 37.01 -20.84
C LYS A 792 5.02 37.17 -20.97
N LEU A 793 4.23 36.46 -20.16
CA LEU A 793 2.78 36.60 -20.16
C LEU A 793 2.31 38.01 -19.81
N ARG A 794 2.97 38.68 -18.84
CA ARG A 794 2.60 40.04 -18.42
C ARG A 794 3.01 41.13 -19.41
N LEU A 795 3.98 40.87 -20.27
CA LEU A 795 4.44 41.78 -21.32
C LEU A 795 3.70 41.59 -22.65
N SER A 796 2.93 40.51 -22.78
CA SER A 796 2.16 40.21 -23.99
C SER A 796 0.88 41.05 -24.07
N GLU A 797 0.53 41.45 -25.29
CA GLU A 797 -0.72 42.14 -25.62
C GLU A 797 -1.53 41.26 -26.57
N SER A 798 -2.79 41.00 -26.25
CA SER A 798 -3.70 40.15 -27.06
C SER A 798 -3.87 40.68 -28.48
N SER A 799 -3.97 42.01 -28.64
CA SER A 799 -4.06 42.69 -29.94
C SER A 799 -2.92 42.32 -30.89
N LYS A 800 -1.68 42.21 -30.41
CA LYS A 800 -0.51 41.80 -31.19
C LYS A 800 -0.54 40.30 -31.50
N LEU A 801 -0.87 39.48 -30.51
CA LEU A 801 -0.90 38.02 -30.66
C LEU A 801 -1.97 37.53 -31.66
N CYS A 802 -3.02 38.31 -31.89
CA CYS A 802 -4.07 38.00 -32.88
C CYS A 802 -3.62 38.19 -34.33
N MET A 803 -2.55 38.95 -34.58
CA MET A 803 -2.14 39.37 -35.92
C MET A 803 -1.40 38.27 -36.70
N THR A 804 -1.56 38.29 -38.01
CA THR A 804 -0.71 37.56 -38.97
C THR A 804 0.26 38.54 -39.63
N LYS A 805 1.48 38.10 -40.00
CA LYS A 805 2.51 38.97 -40.60
C LYS A 805 2.02 39.68 -41.87
N SER A 806 1.23 38.99 -42.68
CA SER A 806 0.53 39.54 -43.84
C SER A 806 -0.92 39.04 -43.90
N LYS A 807 -1.75 39.65 -44.77
CA LYS A 807 -3.15 39.24 -44.96
C LYS A 807 -3.31 37.82 -45.52
N ASN A 808 -2.28 37.31 -46.20
CA ASN A 808 -2.27 35.98 -46.83
C ASN A 808 -1.64 34.91 -45.94
N ASP A 809 -1.01 35.30 -44.83
CA ASP A 809 -0.45 34.33 -43.89
C ASP A 809 -1.54 33.66 -43.08
N VAL A 810 -1.36 32.35 -42.91
CA VAL A 810 -2.29 31.47 -42.18
C VAL A 810 -1.83 31.21 -40.75
N VAL A 811 -0.61 31.61 -40.38
CA VAL A 811 -0.02 31.34 -39.07
C VAL A 811 0.11 32.64 -38.27
N ARG A 812 -0.34 32.59 -37.02
CA ARG A 812 -0.12 33.63 -36.01
C ARG A 812 1.22 33.40 -35.34
N GLU A 813 2.28 33.86 -36.00
CA GLU A 813 3.66 33.54 -35.62
C GLU A 813 4.04 34.03 -34.22
N ASP A 814 3.59 35.22 -33.83
CA ASP A 814 3.87 35.76 -32.48
C ASP A 814 3.20 34.93 -31.38
N LEU A 815 1.97 34.45 -31.62
CA LEU A 815 1.26 33.56 -30.72
C LEU A 815 1.94 32.18 -30.65
N ASP A 816 2.27 31.59 -31.80
CA ASP A 816 2.93 30.27 -31.84
C ASP A 816 4.30 30.30 -31.16
N THR A 817 5.08 31.36 -31.40
CA THR A 817 6.40 31.57 -30.80
C THR A 817 6.28 31.73 -29.29
N LEU A 818 5.37 32.60 -28.81
CA LEU A 818 5.14 32.78 -27.38
C LEU A 818 4.75 31.45 -26.72
N LEU A 819 3.75 30.75 -27.27
CA LEU A 819 3.27 29.48 -26.72
C LEU A 819 4.36 28.39 -26.73
N GLY A 820 5.18 28.34 -27.80
CA GLY A 820 6.34 27.45 -27.89
C GLY A 820 7.37 27.72 -26.78
N GLU A 821 7.78 28.98 -26.61
CA GLU A 821 8.73 29.37 -25.56
C GLU A 821 8.20 29.11 -24.14
N LEU A 822 6.91 29.38 -23.89
CA LEU A 822 6.28 29.10 -22.60
C LEU A 822 6.26 27.60 -22.31
N SER A 823 5.97 26.76 -23.32
CA SER A 823 6.01 25.30 -23.22
C SER A 823 7.41 24.81 -22.82
N ASP A 824 8.46 25.30 -23.50
CA ASP A 824 9.84 24.93 -23.24
C ASP A 824 10.30 25.34 -21.83
N LEU A 825 9.93 26.54 -21.38
CA LEU A 825 10.26 27.02 -20.05
C LEU A 825 9.55 26.23 -18.95
N LEU A 826 8.28 25.84 -19.15
CA LEU A 826 7.55 24.98 -18.21
C LEU A 826 8.11 23.55 -18.17
N TYR A 827 8.54 23.03 -19.31
CA TYR A 827 9.25 21.75 -19.37
C TYR A 827 10.57 21.81 -18.58
N LYS A 828 11.39 22.84 -18.81
CA LYS A 828 12.64 23.08 -18.05
C LYS A 828 12.39 23.30 -16.56
N THR A 829 11.31 23.98 -16.19
CA THR A 829 10.87 24.13 -14.80
C THR A 829 10.63 22.76 -14.17
N SER A 830 9.86 21.90 -14.85
CA SER A 830 9.56 20.55 -14.37
C SER A 830 10.83 19.73 -14.19
N GLN A 831 11.72 19.72 -15.17
CA GLN A 831 12.98 18.97 -15.09
C GLN A 831 13.86 19.45 -13.94
N SER A 832 13.98 20.76 -13.75
CA SER A 832 14.79 21.33 -12.68
C SER A 832 14.20 21.04 -11.29
N LEU A 833 12.87 21.10 -11.12
CA LEU A 833 12.22 20.69 -9.87
C LEU A 833 12.49 19.22 -9.54
N THR A 834 12.35 18.33 -10.53
CA THR A 834 12.64 16.90 -10.38
C THR A 834 14.11 16.64 -10.03
N GLY A 835 15.04 17.32 -10.70
CA GLY A 835 16.49 17.22 -10.43
C GLY A 835 16.86 17.69 -9.02
N THR A 836 16.24 18.77 -8.53
CA THR A 836 16.54 19.36 -7.23
C THR A 836 15.92 18.60 -6.05
N TYR A 837 14.67 18.14 -6.15
CA TYR A 837 13.92 17.61 -5.00
C TYR A 837 13.73 16.09 -5.01
N PHE A 838 13.76 15.43 -6.17
CA PHE A 838 13.46 13.99 -6.27
C PHE A 838 14.73 13.19 -6.56
N ASN A 839 15.54 13.63 -7.53
CA ASN A 839 16.76 12.93 -7.94
C ASN A 839 18.02 13.39 -7.19
N HIS A 840 17.98 14.54 -6.51
CA HIS A 840 19.13 15.16 -5.81
C HIS A 840 20.40 15.25 -6.68
N THR A 841 20.25 15.40 -8.01
CA THR A 841 21.37 15.52 -8.96
C THR A 841 22.04 16.88 -8.86
N ASP A 842 21.26 17.91 -8.48
CA ASP A 842 21.77 19.23 -8.17
C ASP A 842 22.22 19.27 -6.70
N ARG A 843 23.46 19.72 -6.43
CA ARG A 843 23.98 19.85 -5.06
C ARG A 843 23.11 20.81 -4.26
N GLN A 844 22.22 20.29 -3.41
CA GLN A 844 21.70 21.06 -2.29
C GLN A 844 22.86 21.31 -1.31
N THR A 845 23.32 22.57 -1.24
CA THR A 845 24.35 22.98 -0.28
C THR A 845 23.81 22.80 1.15
N GLN A 846 24.26 21.75 1.82
CA GLN A 846 23.87 21.44 3.20
C GLN A 846 24.27 22.57 4.16
N MET A 847 23.40 22.89 5.13
CA MET A 847 23.59 24.00 6.07
C MET A 847 24.77 23.84 7.03
N PHE A 848 25.36 22.65 7.15
CA PHE A 848 26.55 22.43 7.96
C PHE A 848 27.75 22.05 7.08
N THR A 849 28.76 22.92 7.03
CA THR A 849 30.15 22.43 7.06
C THR A 849 30.34 21.84 8.45
N GLN A 850 29.91 20.59 8.65
CA GLN A 850 30.40 19.84 9.79
C GLN A 850 31.87 19.61 9.50
N SER A 851 32.73 20.32 10.24
CA SER A 851 34.12 19.97 10.38
C SER A 851 34.15 18.55 10.94
N PHE A 852 34.31 17.58 10.04
CA PHE A 852 34.51 16.19 10.40
C PHE A 852 35.82 16.12 11.19
N PRO A 853 35.83 15.61 12.44
CA PRO A 853 37.09 15.19 13.02
C PRO A 853 37.61 14.03 12.15
N ILE A 854 38.83 14.22 11.63
CA ILE A 854 39.60 13.22 10.88
C ILE A 854 39.72 11.93 11.69
#